data_AF-A0AAE4ARF3-F1
#
_entry.id   AF-A0AAE4ARF3-F1
#
_cell.length_a   1.000
_cell.length_b   1.000
_cell.length_c   1.000
_cell.angle_alpha   90.00
_cell.angle_beta   90.00
_cell.angle_gamma   90.00
#
_symmetry.space_group_name_H-M   'P 1'
#
loop_
_entity.id
_entity.type
_entity.pdbx_description
1 polymer ?
#
loop_
_entity_poly.entity_id
_entity_poly.type
_entity_poly.pdbx_seq_one_letter_code
_entity_poly.pdbx_strand_id
1 'polypeptide(L)'
;MGRFLASATRWLSTAAALVLISGHGAFAQSTGGVPWDNQTTAAQIQAAIDQALAAKRIPGAAVSIRQGDARWTSNSGLADVANRVPPTPDTYFAYRSVTKSFVTTVVRQLAVEGLIGLDDPVGNYVSGVPAGDTITIRQLAEMRSGLFNYTASRSFGQELVADPGRAWTGPELLSFAFVEPLQFTPGTSYEYSNTNTVLLGEVIQAVTGNDWSVEVNRRISSQLGLSSVINQGAGAMPTPNAVGYLDDNDGTGPESLAAFNASGAGASGALVGVIGDLERWGKAVGSGELLTRRDYVERLKSFGSTAPDPKSPEYDSYGFGMGEIAGFIGHTGNGLGFEALVMYDRANDRTIAILLNASNPGDGDAPADLFRELIGILGWTGPANQRQVAADGTVRTVGAGTVWTGLISGPFLTRAAVYADNGGTATADGRVTLAPLQDYVPAIYVGNGRVTLGRGGDITASLGGDGAFLGTTAGTATLDLTDVTIRLSGDEVSGVGVDARDNAVADLTRVTISGTALAGLHAGGKAAATIRGRGVDITLARGDGVSVEANGTVDLVDSRILLGGTGVGVRVAGGTGAARMTGTNLTVETLAPGSFGVLASGTGATVDLTGGSVVTYGAGAHAIGLGRGARVTLTGVTVSALGAASAAVASVATGSGSASRAVSLTLSGSTLSALSGTAVAAQGTDLTLTASNSRITGAITRSADARLDLTLDAGSTWVLPAAGAGVASRVDDLTNAGSTIAFSAPAAAGFQSLTVGTYAGVGGTLSMNAALAPGGGADRFVVDGGLASGTTSVLVTPVGDGGLTSGDGIRLIETANGGRIAPGAFTLGARVASGALEYGLYQGGTSGGDDWFLRSTLGGDSAAGALPNIRPEVALDTALPAIATRYGLAMLGSRDERAAARVPGQGTEGWGRIFGETGSQGSGGGSAADRLARFRSDGPSYDATLGGFQAGYDHPLSRPGDAVQTLLGFYVGAGQARGSVDAVYGGKAGTVSLDAYSLGAYWTHAEASGLTLEAVLQGTFYAEARTDSEPGASLATDGVGLIGSLEAGYRFDLGRGWAIEPQAQLVYQALSFDDATDGYGRIAFDATDDVFGRIGGRFSRDWSLETGQAMRGWARASLWQSFADAPEVTVSGLGGSNPMTFQSGLEGLRVELGLGAAMAVSDRVSLFASADYDVRVDDMSGHAFGGRIGATLRW
;
A
#
# COMPACT_ATOMS: atom_id res chain seq x y z
N MET A 1 52.91 -15.53 7.79
CA MET A 1 53.61 -16.61 7.05
C MET A 1 52.64 -17.12 6.00
N GLY A 2 52.87 -16.76 4.74
CA GLY A 2 53.05 -17.77 3.69
C GLY A 2 51.73 -18.02 2.94
N ARG A 3 51.20 -17.03 2.22
CA ARG A 3 51.50 -16.72 0.80
C ARG A 3 50.81 -17.67 -0.17
N PHE A 4 50.45 -17.04 -1.29
CA PHE A 4 50.31 -17.55 -2.66
C PHE A 4 48.88 -17.89 -3.07
N LEU A 5 48.33 -17.45 -4.21
CA LEU A 5 48.74 -16.73 -5.43
C LEU A 5 47.40 -16.36 -6.11
N ALA A 6 47.19 -15.44 -7.05
CA ALA A 6 47.93 -14.61 -7.98
C ALA A 6 46.83 -13.84 -8.75
N SER A 7 47.02 -12.74 -9.47
CA SER A 7 48.21 -12.08 -9.98
C SER A 7 47.80 -10.67 -10.36
N ALA A 8 48.63 -9.71 -9.97
CA ALA A 8 48.73 -8.43 -10.62
C ALA A 8 49.55 -8.56 -11.92
N THR A 9 49.14 -7.84 -12.96
CA THR A 9 50.04 -7.26 -13.97
C THR A 9 49.33 -6.00 -14.45
N ARG A 10 49.72 -4.81 -13.96
CA ARG A 10 50.84 -3.97 -14.45
C ARG A 10 50.66 -3.58 -15.93
N TRP A 11 50.77 -2.35 -16.38
CA TRP A 11 51.35 -1.13 -15.81
C TRP A 11 51.18 0.03 -16.80
N LEU A 12 51.25 1.26 -16.26
CA LEU A 12 51.84 2.47 -16.85
C LEU A 12 51.16 3.07 -18.10
N SER A 13 51.07 4.39 -18.29
CA SER A 13 51.70 5.53 -17.63
C SER A 13 50.93 6.77 -18.09
N THR A 14 50.45 7.62 -17.20
CA THR A 14 51.13 8.76 -16.55
C THR A 14 51.35 9.98 -17.45
N ALA A 15 50.89 11.10 -16.89
CA ALA A 15 51.37 12.48 -17.07
C ALA A 15 50.95 13.20 -18.35
N ALA A 16 50.66 14.50 -18.34
CA ALA A 16 50.38 15.49 -17.29
C ALA A 16 50.15 16.79 -18.08
N ALA A 17 49.21 17.63 -17.66
CA ALA A 17 49.41 19.07 -17.46
C ALA A 17 48.06 19.76 -17.26
N LEU A 18 47.93 20.32 -16.05
CA LEU A 18 47.11 21.49 -15.77
C LEU A 18 47.41 22.60 -16.79
N VAL A 19 46.42 23.41 -17.13
CA VAL A 19 46.24 24.75 -16.54
C VAL A 19 45.03 25.42 -17.20
N LEU A 20 44.21 26.00 -16.32
CA LEU A 20 43.15 26.98 -16.57
C LEU A 20 43.45 27.96 -17.71
N ILE A 21 42.43 28.34 -18.46
CA ILE A 21 41.99 29.75 -18.58
C ILE A 21 40.71 29.80 -19.43
N SER A 22 39.74 30.50 -18.87
CA SER A 22 38.60 31.15 -19.51
C SER A 22 38.84 31.63 -20.94
N GLY A 23 37.94 31.26 -21.85
CA GLY A 23 37.83 31.83 -23.18
C GLY A 23 36.40 31.73 -23.66
N HIS A 24 35.64 32.80 -23.46
CA HIS A 24 34.39 33.05 -24.17
C HIS A 24 34.71 33.13 -25.67
N GLY A 25 34.57 32.00 -26.36
CA GLY A 25 34.49 31.94 -27.81
C GLY A 25 33.04 32.11 -28.21
N ALA A 26 32.62 33.36 -28.38
CA ALA A 26 31.44 33.65 -29.18
C ALA A 26 31.66 32.99 -30.55
N PHE A 27 30.89 31.94 -30.84
CA PHE A 27 30.60 31.61 -32.22
C PHE A 27 29.77 32.77 -32.75
N ALA A 28 30.46 33.77 -33.30
CA ALA A 28 29.87 34.66 -34.28
C ALA A 28 29.47 33.77 -35.47
N GLN A 29 28.26 33.23 -35.41
CA GLN A 29 27.51 32.98 -36.62
C GLN A 29 27.50 34.31 -37.36
N SER A 30 27.99 34.30 -38.60
CA SER A 30 27.81 35.41 -39.51
C SER A 30 26.34 35.80 -39.49
N THR A 31 26.02 36.96 -38.92
CA THR A 31 24.72 37.60 -39.15
C THR A 31 24.66 37.88 -40.65
N GLY A 32 23.94 37.04 -41.39
CA GLY A 32 23.43 37.48 -42.68
C GLY A 32 22.70 38.80 -42.44
N GLY A 33 23.13 39.87 -43.11
CA GLY A 33 22.51 41.19 -42.96
C GLY A 33 21.00 41.08 -43.18
N VAL A 34 20.23 41.88 -42.43
CA VAL A 34 18.78 41.92 -42.63
C VAL A 34 18.49 42.49 -44.03
N PRO A 35 17.41 42.05 -44.72
CA PRO A 35 17.21 42.37 -46.14
C PRO A 35 17.23 43.87 -46.48
N TRP A 36 16.83 44.73 -45.53
CA TRP A 36 16.79 46.18 -45.68
C TRP A 36 18.12 46.90 -45.37
N ASP A 37 19.18 46.18 -44.97
CA ASP A 37 20.54 46.74 -44.98
C ASP A 37 21.00 47.04 -46.41
N ASN A 38 20.37 46.40 -47.40
CA ASN A 38 20.49 46.77 -48.80
C ASN A 38 19.63 48.02 -49.09
N GLN A 39 20.30 49.12 -49.48
CA GLN A 39 19.64 50.39 -49.84
C GLN A 39 18.56 50.24 -50.93
N THR A 40 18.71 49.29 -51.85
CA THR A 40 17.72 49.03 -52.90
C THR A 40 16.45 48.45 -52.30
N THR A 41 16.56 47.45 -51.43
CA THR A 41 15.41 46.84 -50.74
C THR A 41 14.71 47.85 -49.83
N ALA A 42 15.47 48.66 -49.08
CA ALA A 42 14.90 49.72 -48.25
C ALA A 42 14.13 50.77 -49.07
N ALA A 43 14.65 51.16 -50.24
CA ALA A 43 13.96 52.06 -51.16
C ALA A 43 12.71 51.42 -51.78
N GLN A 44 12.74 50.11 -52.08
CA GLN A 44 11.57 49.36 -52.55
C GLN A 44 10.47 49.29 -51.48
N ILE A 45 10.82 49.02 -50.22
CA ILE A 45 9.88 49.03 -49.09
C ILE A 45 9.22 50.42 -48.97
N GLN A 46 10.01 51.50 -48.98
CA GLN A 46 9.47 52.86 -48.88
C GLN A 46 8.57 53.21 -50.08
N ALA A 47 8.97 52.82 -51.30
CA ALA A 47 8.18 53.06 -52.50
C ALA A 47 6.83 52.32 -52.48
N ALA A 48 6.79 51.08 -51.99
CA ALA A 48 5.55 50.32 -51.83
C ALA A 48 4.59 51.02 -50.84
N ILE A 49 5.13 51.52 -49.73
CA ILE A 49 4.35 52.29 -48.75
C ILE A 49 3.79 53.57 -49.37
N ASP A 50 4.63 54.37 -50.04
CA ASP A 50 4.22 55.63 -50.69
C ASP A 50 3.17 55.39 -51.79
N GLN A 51 3.31 54.30 -52.55
CA GLN A 51 2.33 53.90 -53.57
C GLN A 51 1.01 53.46 -52.95
N ALA A 52 1.03 52.67 -51.87
CA ALA A 52 -0.18 52.26 -51.16
C ALA A 52 -0.94 53.48 -50.59
N LEU A 53 -0.21 54.42 -49.98
CA LEU A 53 -0.76 55.68 -49.47
C LEU A 53 -1.44 56.49 -50.60
N ALA A 54 -0.75 56.66 -51.73
CA ALA A 54 -1.28 57.43 -52.85
C ALA A 54 -2.46 56.74 -53.56
N ALA A 55 -2.35 55.43 -53.82
CA ALA A 55 -3.35 54.66 -54.56
C ALA A 55 -4.66 54.54 -53.80
N LYS A 56 -4.59 54.32 -52.48
CA LYS A 56 -5.76 54.20 -51.59
C LYS A 56 -6.11 55.51 -50.87
N ARG A 57 -5.47 56.63 -51.26
CA ARG A 57 -5.72 57.99 -50.71
C ARG A 57 -5.64 58.05 -49.17
N ILE A 58 -4.76 57.24 -48.58
CA ILE A 58 -4.56 57.18 -47.13
C ILE A 58 -3.71 58.39 -46.72
N PRO A 59 -4.16 59.22 -45.77
CA PRO A 59 -3.43 60.42 -45.39
C PRO A 59 -2.04 60.15 -44.79
N GLY A 60 -1.91 59.14 -43.93
CA GLY A 60 -0.66 58.83 -43.24
C GLY A 60 -0.57 57.39 -42.70
N ALA A 61 0.67 56.94 -42.50
CA ALA A 61 0.99 55.59 -42.08
C ALA A 61 2.19 55.54 -41.12
N ALA A 62 2.19 54.57 -40.22
CA ALA A 62 3.36 54.10 -39.49
C ALA A 62 3.58 52.61 -39.78
N VAL A 63 4.77 52.24 -40.25
CA VAL A 63 5.12 50.87 -40.63
C VAL A 63 6.40 50.46 -39.90
N SER A 64 6.44 49.23 -39.39
CA SER A 64 7.60 48.67 -38.68
C SER A 64 7.86 47.25 -39.15
N ILE A 65 9.12 46.93 -39.44
CA ILE A 65 9.61 45.59 -39.75
C ILE A 65 10.75 45.29 -38.77
N ARG A 66 10.55 44.32 -37.88
CA ARG A 66 11.58 43.85 -36.94
C ARG A 66 11.97 42.43 -37.28
N GLN A 67 13.27 42.13 -37.25
CA GLN A 67 13.80 40.78 -37.30
C GLN A 67 14.90 40.63 -36.25
N GLY A 68 14.65 39.82 -35.21
CA GLY A 68 15.49 39.80 -34.01
C GLY A 68 15.63 41.20 -33.40
N ASP A 69 16.86 41.65 -33.18
CA ASP A 69 17.16 43.00 -32.64
C ASP A 69 17.14 44.11 -33.70
N ALA A 70 17.19 43.76 -34.98
CA ALA A 70 17.20 44.72 -36.07
C ALA A 70 15.79 45.21 -36.39
N ARG A 71 15.66 46.52 -36.63
CA ARG A 71 14.37 47.18 -36.88
C ARG A 71 14.47 48.19 -38.02
N TRP A 72 13.48 48.17 -38.89
CA TRP A 72 13.23 49.19 -39.90
C TRP A 72 11.86 49.83 -39.65
N THR A 73 11.75 51.14 -39.80
CA THR A 73 10.50 51.89 -39.58
C THR A 73 10.30 52.97 -40.63
N SER A 74 9.06 53.22 -41.02
CA SER A 74 8.65 54.35 -41.83
C SER A 74 7.45 55.06 -41.19
N ASN A 75 7.48 56.39 -41.21
CA ASN A 75 6.36 57.23 -40.81
C ASN A 75 6.09 58.18 -41.98
N SER A 76 5.05 57.90 -42.76
CA SER A 76 4.81 58.52 -44.07
C SER A 76 3.48 59.26 -44.08
N GLY A 77 3.38 60.34 -44.86
CA GLY A 77 2.16 61.14 -44.99
C GLY A 77 1.87 62.06 -43.79
N LEU A 78 0.58 62.22 -43.46
CA LEU A 78 0.03 63.13 -42.46
C LEU A 78 -0.84 62.37 -41.45
N ALA A 79 -0.46 62.44 -40.17
CA ALA A 79 -1.28 61.99 -39.05
C ALA A 79 -2.50 62.92 -38.85
N ASP A 80 -2.36 64.20 -39.16
CA ASP A 80 -3.43 65.19 -39.16
C ASP A 80 -3.35 66.05 -40.44
N VAL A 81 -4.36 65.91 -41.31
CA VAL A 81 -4.47 66.63 -42.59
C VAL A 81 -4.72 68.11 -42.36
N ALA A 82 -5.60 68.47 -41.43
CA ALA A 82 -5.99 69.86 -41.17
C ALA A 82 -4.81 70.67 -40.63
N ASN A 83 -4.00 70.06 -39.75
CA ASN A 83 -2.85 70.70 -39.12
C ASN A 83 -1.51 70.40 -39.82
N ARG A 84 -1.51 69.59 -40.90
CA ARG A 84 -0.31 69.15 -41.64
C ARG A 84 0.77 68.53 -40.73
N VAL A 85 0.35 67.70 -39.79
CA VAL A 85 1.25 67.03 -38.84
C VAL A 85 1.66 65.66 -39.41
N PRO A 86 2.95 65.38 -39.61
CA PRO A 86 3.41 64.05 -40.01
C PRO A 86 3.35 63.07 -38.84
N PRO A 87 3.16 61.77 -39.08
CA PRO A 87 3.26 60.75 -38.04
C PRO A 87 4.71 60.63 -37.53
N THR A 88 4.84 60.24 -36.26
CA THR A 88 6.10 59.91 -35.59
C THR A 88 6.00 58.50 -34.97
N PRO A 89 7.13 57.89 -34.56
CA PRO A 89 7.10 56.61 -33.85
C PRO A 89 6.26 56.60 -32.56
N ASP A 90 6.02 57.79 -31.98
CA ASP A 90 5.25 57.99 -30.74
C ASP A 90 3.79 58.42 -31.02
N THR A 91 3.38 58.47 -32.28
CA THR A 91 2.00 58.82 -32.66
C THR A 91 1.05 57.66 -32.35
N TYR A 92 -0.01 57.94 -31.61
CA TYR A 92 -1.07 56.99 -31.29
C TYR A 92 -2.00 56.77 -32.48
N PHE A 93 -2.30 55.51 -32.77
CA PHE A 93 -3.33 55.08 -33.72
C PHE A 93 -4.29 54.11 -33.03
N ALA A 94 -5.49 53.94 -33.60
CA ALA A 94 -6.38 52.87 -33.17
C ALA A 94 -5.96 51.52 -33.76
N TYR A 95 -5.84 50.50 -32.90
CA TYR A 95 -5.48 49.15 -33.33
C TYR A 95 -6.66 48.34 -33.86
N ARG A 96 -7.89 48.81 -33.61
CA ARG A 96 -9.14 48.18 -34.06
C ARG A 96 -9.13 46.68 -33.73
N SER A 97 -9.54 45.81 -34.66
CA SER A 97 -9.72 44.38 -34.42
C SER A 97 -8.49 43.63 -33.91
N VAL A 98 -7.27 44.19 -33.97
CA VAL A 98 -6.12 43.61 -33.25
C VAL A 98 -6.42 43.47 -31.74
N THR A 99 -7.27 44.34 -31.18
CA THR A 99 -7.79 44.27 -29.80
C THR A 99 -8.29 42.88 -29.44
N LYS A 100 -8.92 42.16 -30.38
CA LYS A 100 -9.48 40.82 -30.11
C LYS A 100 -8.42 39.84 -29.64
N SER A 101 -7.23 39.90 -30.24
CA SER A 101 -6.13 39.02 -29.89
C SER A 101 -5.67 39.21 -28.44
N PHE A 102 -5.75 40.43 -27.89
CA PHE A 102 -5.49 40.71 -26.47
C PHE A 102 -6.57 40.10 -25.58
N VAL A 103 -7.85 40.37 -25.89
CA VAL A 103 -9.00 39.87 -25.11
C VAL A 103 -9.01 38.34 -25.07
N THR A 104 -8.82 37.67 -26.21
CA THR A 104 -8.77 36.22 -26.24
C THR A 104 -7.56 35.64 -25.52
N THR A 105 -6.44 36.37 -25.43
CA THR A 105 -5.29 35.94 -24.63
C THR A 105 -5.63 35.93 -23.14
N VAL A 106 -6.35 36.96 -22.67
CA VAL A 106 -6.88 36.98 -21.29
C VAL A 106 -7.84 35.82 -21.05
N VAL A 107 -8.80 35.57 -21.96
CA VAL A 107 -9.73 34.42 -21.87
C VAL A 107 -8.94 33.11 -21.73
N ARG A 108 -7.88 32.93 -22.52
CA ARG A 108 -7.07 31.73 -22.44
C ARG A 108 -6.34 31.61 -21.10
N GLN A 109 -5.78 32.69 -20.57
CA GLN A 109 -5.14 32.69 -19.25
C GLN A 109 -6.13 32.35 -18.13
N LEU A 110 -7.36 32.87 -18.18
CA LEU A 110 -8.42 32.53 -17.23
C LEU A 110 -8.80 31.05 -17.28
N ALA A 111 -8.77 30.43 -18.46
CA ALA A 111 -9.03 29.00 -18.61
C ALA A 111 -7.92 28.14 -17.99
N VAL A 112 -6.66 28.56 -18.12
CA VAL A 112 -5.50 27.91 -17.48
C VAL A 112 -5.57 28.00 -15.96
N GLU A 113 -6.06 29.13 -15.44
CA GLU A 113 -6.30 29.35 -14.02
C GLU A 113 -7.49 28.54 -13.47
N GLY A 114 -8.25 27.85 -14.33
CA GLY A 114 -9.44 27.09 -13.94
C GLY A 114 -10.63 27.97 -13.56
N LEU A 115 -10.60 29.27 -13.87
CA LEU A 115 -11.70 30.20 -13.60
C LEU A 115 -12.82 30.09 -14.64
N ILE A 116 -12.50 29.61 -15.84
CA ILE A 116 -13.48 29.27 -16.88
C ILE A 116 -13.11 27.95 -17.58
N GLY A 117 -14.09 27.23 -18.11
CA GLY A 117 -13.86 26.17 -19.10
C GLY A 117 -14.02 26.71 -20.51
N LEU A 118 -13.11 26.35 -21.43
CA LEU A 118 -13.25 26.76 -22.84
C LEU A 118 -14.46 26.12 -23.53
N ASP A 119 -14.87 24.94 -23.08
CA ASP A 119 -16.02 24.21 -23.62
C ASP A 119 -17.28 24.42 -22.76
N ASP A 120 -17.22 25.31 -21.76
CA ASP A 120 -18.38 25.66 -20.97
C ASP A 120 -19.36 26.50 -21.80
N PRO A 121 -20.69 26.24 -21.67
CA PRO A 121 -21.71 27.12 -22.23
C PRO A 121 -21.56 28.55 -21.72
N VAL A 122 -21.57 29.54 -22.62
CA VAL A 122 -21.41 30.96 -22.25
C VAL A 122 -22.51 31.46 -21.32
N GLY A 123 -23.70 30.85 -21.38
CA GLY A 123 -24.85 31.12 -20.51
C GLY A 123 -24.58 30.87 -19.03
N ASN A 124 -23.53 30.11 -18.69
CA ASN A 124 -23.08 29.94 -17.31
C ASN A 124 -22.47 31.23 -16.72
N TYR A 125 -21.99 32.14 -17.57
CA TYR A 125 -21.31 33.37 -17.16
C TYR A 125 -22.13 34.62 -17.46
N VAL A 126 -22.79 34.67 -18.62
CA VAL A 126 -23.56 35.83 -19.07
C VAL A 126 -24.98 35.40 -19.42
N SER A 127 -25.98 35.92 -18.71
CA SER A 127 -27.39 35.60 -18.93
C SER A 127 -27.96 36.31 -20.17
N GLY A 128 -28.96 35.70 -20.82
CA GLY A 128 -29.70 36.31 -21.93
C GLY A 128 -29.06 36.17 -23.31
N VAL A 129 -27.98 35.39 -23.43
CA VAL A 129 -27.32 35.08 -24.70
C VAL A 129 -28.18 34.11 -25.51
N PRO A 130 -28.52 34.41 -26.78
CA PRO A 130 -29.20 33.46 -27.67
C PRO A 130 -28.39 32.16 -27.82
N ALA A 131 -29.02 31.01 -27.59
CA ALA A 131 -28.36 29.70 -27.52
C ALA A 131 -27.16 29.64 -26.54
N GLY A 132 -27.21 30.42 -25.45
CA GLY A 132 -26.12 30.49 -24.47
C GLY A 132 -25.86 29.18 -23.71
N ASP A 133 -26.82 28.26 -23.69
CA ASP A 133 -26.67 26.89 -23.17
C ASP A 133 -25.88 25.97 -24.11
N THR A 134 -25.66 26.39 -25.36
CA THR A 134 -25.02 25.61 -26.43
C THR A 134 -23.71 26.25 -26.92
N ILE A 135 -23.68 27.58 -27.06
CA ILE A 135 -22.49 28.32 -27.53
C ILE A 135 -21.41 28.25 -26.45
N THR A 136 -20.21 27.79 -26.80
CA THR A 136 -19.09 27.70 -25.87
C THR A 136 -18.17 28.91 -25.93
N ILE A 137 -17.39 29.15 -24.86
CA ILE A 137 -16.34 30.17 -24.82
C ILE A 137 -15.35 30.02 -25.98
N ARG A 138 -14.96 28.78 -26.31
CA ARG A 138 -14.09 28.43 -27.43
C ARG A 138 -14.67 28.89 -28.76
N GLN A 139 -15.94 28.60 -29.01
CA GLN A 139 -16.61 28.97 -30.27
C GLN A 139 -16.69 30.49 -30.46
N LEU A 140 -16.83 31.27 -29.38
CA LEU A 140 -16.75 32.74 -29.44
C LEU A 140 -15.36 33.19 -29.89
N ALA A 141 -14.31 32.70 -29.25
CA ALA A 141 -12.93 33.10 -29.56
C ALA A 141 -12.48 32.67 -30.96
N GLU A 142 -13.09 31.62 -31.51
CA GLU A 142 -12.78 31.06 -32.83
C GLU A 142 -13.68 31.58 -33.97
N MET A 143 -14.63 32.48 -33.68
CA MET A 143 -15.61 33.00 -34.66
C MET A 143 -16.56 31.93 -35.23
N ARG A 144 -17.02 31.01 -34.37
CA ARG A 144 -17.88 29.86 -34.71
C ARG A 144 -19.18 29.81 -33.91
N SER A 145 -19.60 30.94 -33.33
CA SER A 145 -20.80 31.01 -32.47
C SER A 145 -22.12 31.07 -33.23
N GLY A 146 -22.11 31.59 -34.46
CA GLY A 146 -23.33 31.92 -35.22
C GLY A 146 -24.01 33.23 -34.77
N LEU A 147 -23.46 33.98 -33.81
CA LEU A 147 -24.06 35.24 -33.36
C LEU A 147 -23.95 36.34 -34.42
N PHE A 148 -25.06 37.01 -34.70
CA PHE A 148 -25.10 38.15 -35.63
C PHE A 148 -24.09 39.23 -35.23
N ASN A 149 -23.40 39.81 -36.22
CA ASN A 149 -22.42 40.85 -35.99
C ASN A 149 -23.11 42.21 -35.78
N TYR A 150 -23.07 42.77 -34.56
CA TYR A 150 -23.79 44.02 -34.25
C TYR A 150 -23.40 45.20 -35.16
N THR A 151 -22.17 45.21 -35.69
CA THR A 151 -21.72 46.26 -36.62
C THR A 151 -22.41 46.21 -37.99
N ALA A 152 -23.02 45.07 -38.35
CA ALA A 152 -23.89 44.94 -39.52
C ALA A 152 -25.35 45.34 -39.23
N SER A 153 -25.69 45.66 -37.97
CA SER A 153 -27.04 46.08 -37.60
C SER A 153 -27.34 47.47 -38.13
N ARG A 154 -28.47 47.59 -38.83
CA ARG A 154 -28.95 48.86 -39.36
C ARG A 154 -29.26 49.87 -38.25
N SER A 155 -29.82 49.42 -37.13
CA SER A 155 -30.16 50.31 -36.02
C SER A 155 -28.92 50.86 -35.33
N PHE A 156 -27.90 50.01 -35.13
CA PHE A 156 -26.61 50.46 -34.60
C PHE A 156 -25.99 51.52 -35.50
N GLY A 157 -25.91 51.28 -36.82
CA GLY A 157 -25.36 52.25 -37.77
C GLY A 157 -26.11 53.59 -37.79
N GLN A 158 -27.45 53.56 -37.70
CA GLN A 158 -28.27 54.78 -37.64
C GLN A 158 -28.02 55.58 -36.36
N GLU A 159 -27.95 54.93 -35.21
CA GLU A 159 -27.69 55.60 -33.94
C GLU A 159 -26.25 56.13 -33.87
N LEU A 160 -25.27 55.41 -34.41
CA LEU A 160 -23.87 55.82 -34.46
C LEU A 160 -23.67 57.07 -35.33
N VAL A 161 -24.38 57.18 -36.47
CA VAL A 161 -24.31 58.38 -37.33
C VAL A 161 -25.10 59.55 -36.74
N ALA A 162 -26.23 59.30 -36.08
CA ALA A 162 -27.06 60.35 -35.49
C ALA A 162 -26.37 61.04 -34.29
N ASP A 163 -25.57 60.30 -33.52
CA ASP A 163 -24.78 60.83 -32.40
C ASP A 163 -23.39 60.17 -32.35
N PRO A 164 -22.44 60.62 -33.19
CA PRO A 164 -21.12 60.00 -33.29
C PRO A 164 -20.32 60.09 -31.98
N GLY A 165 -20.60 61.08 -31.13
CA GLY A 165 -19.94 61.27 -29.84
C GLY A 165 -20.44 60.36 -28.72
N ARG A 166 -21.56 59.64 -28.94
CA ARG A 166 -22.20 58.80 -27.91
C ARG A 166 -21.28 57.72 -27.37
N ALA A 167 -21.27 57.56 -26.04
CA ALA A 167 -20.61 56.43 -25.39
C ALA A 167 -21.50 55.18 -25.41
N TRP A 168 -20.89 54.01 -25.59
CA TRP A 168 -21.55 52.71 -25.68
C TRP A 168 -21.02 51.74 -24.62
N THR A 169 -21.90 50.94 -24.03
CA THR A 169 -21.54 49.84 -23.13
C THR A 169 -21.57 48.49 -23.86
N GLY A 170 -20.83 47.50 -23.35
CA GLY A 170 -20.85 46.14 -23.90
C GLY A 170 -22.25 45.53 -24.02
N PRO A 171 -23.10 45.59 -22.97
CA PRO A 171 -24.48 45.10 -23.05
C PRO A 171 -25.35 45.82 -24.09
N GLU A 172 -25.16 47.14 -24.30
CA GLU A 172 -25.86 47.87 -25.37
C GLU A 172 -25.44 47.36 -26.74
N LEU A 173 -24.13 47.17 -26.99
CA LEU A 173 -23.63 46.64 -28.26
C LEU A 173 -24.15 45.21 -28.52
N LEU A 174 -24.17 44.36 -27.50
CA LEU A 174 -24.70 43.00 -27.58
C LEU A 174 -26.22 42.99 -27.87
N SER A 175 -26.97 43.96 -27.36
CA SER A 175 -28.42 44.03 -27.55
C SER A 175 -28.82 44.14 -29.03
N PHE A 176 -28.03 44.84 -29.85
CA PHE A 176 -28.25 44.94 -31.29
C PHE A 176 -28.04 43.62 -32.04
N ALA A 177 -27.21 42.72 -31.50
CA ALA A 177 -27.00 41.40 -32.05
C ALA A 177 -28.00 40.36 -31.53
N PHE A 178 -28.38 40.43 -30.24
CA PHE A 178 -29.20 39.40 -29.59
C PHE A 178 -30.67 39.40 -30.05
N VAL A 179 -31.13 40.47 -30.69
CA VAL A 179 -32.47 40.54 -31.31
C VAL A 179 -32.53 39.90 -32.70
N GLU A 180 -31.37 39.60 -33.30
CA GLU A 180 -31.27 38.98 -34.62
C GLU A 180 -31.10 37.46 -34.50
N PRO A 181 -31.54 36.67 -35.50
CA PRO A 181 -31.37 35.21 -35.49
C PRO A 181 -29.90 34.80 -35.62
N LEU A 182 -29.58 33.60 -35.11
CA LEU A 182 -28.29 32.97 -35.37
C LEU A 182 -28.10 32.76 -36.87
N GLN A 183 -26.90 33.05 -37.37
CA GLN A 183 -26.53 32.91 -38.78
C GLN A 183 -26.30 31.45 -39.18
N PHE A 184 -25.89 30.61 -38.22
CA PHE A 184 -25.73 29.17 -38.36
C PHE A 184 -25.71 28.49 -36.99
N THR A 185 -25.83 27.14 -36.97
CA THR A 185 -25.75 26.36 -35.74
C THR A 185 -24.35 26.46 -35.11
N PRO A 186 -24.22 26.74 -33.79
CA PRO A 186 -22.92 26.91 -33.14
C PRO A 186 -21.94 25.77 -33.45
N GLY A 187 -20.71 26.12 -33.85
CA GLY A 187 -19.62 25.21 -34.19
C GLY A 187 -19.63 24.63 -35.61
N THR A 188 -20.67 24.88 -36.42
CA THR A 188 -20.81 24.23 -37.76
C THR A 188 -20.23 25.02 -38.93
N SER A 189 -19.99 26.32 -38.77
CA SER A 189 -19.42 27.19 -39.81
C SER A 189 -18.53 28.27 -39.19
N TYR A 190 -17.98 29.14 -40.03
CA TYR A 190 -17.21 30.32 -39.66
C TYR A 190 -17.91 31.59 -40.15
N GLU A 191 -17.99 32.62 -39.30
CA GLU A 191 -18.36 33.99 -39.69
C GLU A 191 -17.70 34.98 -38.72
N TYR A 192 -17.06 36.00 -39.28
CA TYR A 192 -16.41 37.02 -38.51
C TYR A 192 -17.43 37.94 -37.81
N SER A 193 -17.47 37.88 -36.48
CA SER A 193 -18.45 38.64 -35.69
C SER A 193 -17.81 39.38 -34.52
N ASN A 194 -17.93 40.72 -34.52
CA ASN A 194 -17.45 41.57 -33.43
C ASN A 194 -18.17 41.28 -32.10
N THR A 195 -19.43 40.82 -32.19
CA THR A 195 -20.27 40.41 -31.04
C THR A 195 -19.56 39.38 -30.17
N ASN A 196 -18.83 38.44 -30.79
CA ASN A 196 -18.16 37.37 -30.05
C ASN A 196 -17.16 37.89 -29.02
N THR A 197 -16.32 38.86 -29.41
CA THR A 197 -15.31 39.40 -28.51
C THR A 197 -15.89 40.38 -27.50
N VAL A 198 -16.93 41.13 -27.86
CA VAL A 198 -17.67 41.96 -26.87
C VAL A 198 -18.25 41.06 -25.78
N LEU A 199 -18.84 39.92 -26.15
CA LEU A 199 -19.37 38.95 -25.19
C LEU A 199 -18.25 38.31 -24.33
N LEU A 200 -17.09 38.00 -24.93
CA LEU A 200 -15.93 37.55 -24.15
C LEU A 200 -15.45 38.60 -23.14
N GLY A 201 -15.60 39.90 -23.45
CA GLY A 201 -15.35 40.99 -22.50
C GLY A 201 -16.26 40.90 -21.27
N GLU A 202 -17.56 40.65 -21.47
CA GLU A 202 -18.53 40.44 -20.39
C GLU A 202 -18.23 39.18 -19.57
N VAL A 203 -17.76 38.11 -20.21
CA VAL A 203 -17.30 36.89 -19.52
C VAL A 203 -16.11 37.20 -18.60
N ILE A 204 -15.11 37.93 -19.09
CA ILE A 204 -13.95 38.37 -18.28
C ILE A 204 -14.44 39.16 -17.06
N GLN A 205 -15.37 40.09 -17.26
CA GLN A 205 -15.91 40.89 -16.17
C GLN A 205 -16.69 40.06 -15.15
N ALA A 206 -17.51 39.11 -15.61
CA ALA A 206 -18.29 38.24 -14.73
C ALA A 206 -17.40 37.38 -13.80
N VAL A 207 -16.27 36.89 -14.30
CA VAL A 207 -15.41 35.96 -13.53
C VAL A 207 -14.30 36.64 -12.74
N THR A 208 -13.86 37.82 -13.16
CA THR A 208 -12.77 38.56 -12.48
C THR A 208 -13.27 39.72 -11.61
N GLY A 209 -14.49 40.22 -11.87
CA GLY A 209 -15.01 41.45 -11.28
C GLY A 209 -14.42 42.74 -11.89
N ASN A 210 -13.50 42.65 -12.86
CA ASN A 210 -12.82 43.78 -13.49
C ASN A 210 -13.22 43.91 -14.97
N ASP A 211 -13.24 45.12 -15.52
CA ASP A 211 -13.42 45.34 -16.95
C ASP A 211 -12.32 44.65 -17.78
N TRP A 212 -12.66 44.16 -18.97
CA TRP A 212 -11.73 43.45 -19.85
C TRP A 212 -10.44 44.25 -20.14
N SER A 213 -10.52 45.58 -20.21
CA SER A 213 -9.36 46.43 -20.49
C SER A 213 -8.41 46.55 -19.29
N VAL A 214 -8.93 46.45 -18.06
CA VAL A 214 -8.14 46.36 -16.83
C VAL A 214 -7.36 45.05 -16.82
N GLU A 215 -8.01 43.94 -17.18
CA GLU A 215 -7.35 42.64 -17.24
C GLU A 215 -6.34 42.55 -18.39
N VAL A 216 -6.59 43.18 -19.54
CA VAL A 216 -5.59 43.34 -20.61
C VAL A 216 -4.36 44.10 -20.09
N ASN A 217 -4.55 45.22 -19.37
CA ASN A 217 -3.41 45.95 -18.81
C ASN A 217 -2.64 45.10 -17.78
N ARG A 218 -3.33 44.48 -16.82
CA ARG A 218 -2.74 43.71 -15.71
C ARG A 218 -2.02 42.44 -16.17
N ARG A 219 -2.57 41.76 -17.16
CA ARG A 219 -2.09 40.44 -17.59
C ARG A 219 -1.21 40.48 -18.84
N ILE A 220 -1.31 41.55 -19.64
CA ILE A 220 -0.59 41.68 -20.91
C ILE A 220 0.28 42.92 -20.92
N SER A 221 -0.32 44.11 -20.95
CA SER A 221 0.43 45.35 -21.24
C SER A 221 1.52 45.64 -20.21
N SER A 222 1.22 45.48 -18.91
CA SER A 222 2.20 45.69 -17.83
C SER A 222 3.31 44.64 -17.81
N GLN A 223 3.01 43.39 -18.17
CA GLN A 223 3.99 42.30 -18.19
C GLN A 223 4.97 42.44 -19.35
N LEU A 224 4.48 42.85 -20.52
CA LEU A 224 5.27 43.01 -21.73
C LEU A 224 5.86 44.43 -21.89
N GLY A 225 5.57 45.34 -20.97
CA GLY A 225 6.02 46.73 -21.03
C GLY A 225 5.39 47.54 -22.18
N LEU A 226 4.15 47.21 -22.58
CA LEU A 226 3.39 47.89 -23.63
C LEU A 226 2.70 49.14 -23.08
N SER A 227 3.48 50.13 -22.67
CA SER A 227 3.00 51.29 -21.90
C SER A 227 2.07 52.22 -22.68
N SER A 228 2.08 52.21 -24.01
CA SER A 228 1.16 52.99 -24.83
C SER A 228 -0.20 52.31 -25.06
N VAL A 229 -0.32 51.01 -24.77
CA VAL A 229 -1.54 50.26 -25.08
C VAL A 229 -2.60 50.53 -24.04
N ILE A 230 -3.60 51.33 -24.40
CA ILE A 230 -4.71 51.71 -23.52
C ILE A 230 -6.05 51.57 -24.24
N ASN A 231 -7.12 51.40 -23.45
CA ASN A 231 -8.49 51.49 -23.96
C ASN A 231 -8.88 52.97 -24.09
N GLN A 232 -9.15 53.41 -25.33
CA GLN A 232 -9.61 54.78 -25.56
C GLN A 232 -11.01 55.01 -24.95
N GLY A 233 -11.88 54.00 -25.01
CA GLY A 233 -13.26 54.09 -24.50
C GLY A 233 -13.99 55.32 -25.03
N ALA A 234 -14.64 56.05 -24.12
CA ALA A 234 -15.29 57.34 -24.41
C ALA A 234 -14.37 58.56 -24.22
N GLY A 235 -13.08 58.34 -23.95
CA GLY A 235 -12.08 59.39 -23.77
C GLY A 235 -11.43 59.84 -25.08
N ALA A 236 -10.64 60.93 -25.00
CA ALA A 236 -9.79 61.36 -26.10
C ALA A 236 -8.58 60.43 -26.25
N MET A 237 -8.16 60.18 -27.50
CA MET A 237 -6.91 59.46 -27.77
C MET A 237 -5.70 60.29 -27.27
N PRO A 238 -4.67 59.66 -26.65
CA PRO A 238 -3.49 60.39 -26.15
C PRO A 238 -2.70 61.10 -27.25
N THR A 239 -2.15 62.27 -26.95
CA THR A 239 -1.32 63.05 -27.88
C THR A 239 0.16 62.69 -27.77
N PRO A 240 0.93 62.65 -28.88
CA PRO A 240 0.49 62.94 -30.25
C PRO A 240 -0.36 61.78 -30.83
N ASN A 241 -1.47 62.08 -31.49
CA ASN A 241 -2.38 61.11 -32.10
C ASN A 241 -2.58 61.39 -33.59
N ALA A 242 -2.90 60.34 -34.33
CA ALA A 242 -3.46 60.47 -35.66
C ALA A 242 -4.97 60.76 -35.60
N VAL A 243 -5.45 61.55 -36.55
CA VAL A 243 -6.88 61.73 -36.85
C VAL A 243 -7.27 60.63 -37.83
N GLY A 244 -8.35 59.91 -37.57
CA GLY A 244 -8.86 58.89 -38.47
C GLY A 244 -9.75 59.49 -39.55
N TYR A 245 -9.65 58.98 -40.78
CA TYR A 245 -10.36 59.52 -41.94
C TYR A 245 -11.17 58.46 -42.70
N LEU A 246 -12.25 58.91 -43.34
CA LEU A 246 -13.04 58.16 -44.30
C LEU A 246 -12.98 58.86 -45.65
N ASP A 247 -12.58 58.18 -46.73
CA ASP A 247 -12.67 58.73 -48.09
C ASP A 247 -13.59 57.83 -48.93
N ASP A 248 -14.81 58.30 -49.20
CA ASP A 248 -15.83 57.59 -49.98
C ASP A 248 -15.54 57.62 -51.49
N ASN A 249 -14.36 58.10 -51.91
CA ASN A 249 -13.93 58.21 -53.31
C ASN A 249 -14.88 59.06 -54.18
N ASP A 250 -15.68 59.93 -53.57
CA ASP A 250 -16.66 60.81 -54.23
C ASP A 250 -16.05 62.12 -54.78
N GLY A 251 -14.74 62.31 -54.56
CA GLY A 251 -13.99 63.49 -55.00
C GLY A 251 -13.95 64.64 -53.99
N THR A 252 -14.54 64.50 -52.79
CA THR A 252 -14.56 65.54 -51.75
C THR A 252 -13.33 65.50 -50.82
N GLY A 253 -12.58 64.39 -50.84
CA GLY A 253 -11.38 64.21 -50.02
C GLY A 253 -11.69 63.48 -48.70
N PRO A 254 -10.68 63.18 -47.87
CA PRO A 254 -10.86 62.43 -46.64
C PRO A 254 -11.66 63.23 -45.58
N GLU A 255 -12.80 62.69 -45.14
CA GLU A 255 -13.62 63.21 -44.05
C GLU A 255 -13.05 62.77 -42.68
N SER A 256 -12.95 63.70 -41.74
CA SER A 256 -12.47 63.40 -40.39
C SER A 256 -13.53 62.66 -39.57
N LEU A 257 -13.17 61.50 -39.05
CA LEU A 257 -13.99 60.72 -38.12
C LEU A 257 -13.63 60.98 -36.65
N ALA A 258 -12.95 62.10 -36.34
CA ALA A 258 -12.54 62.46 -34.98
C ALA A 258 -13.71 62.58 -33.98
N ALA A 259 -14.93 62.82 -34.47
CA ALA A 259 -16.13 62.91 -33.66
C ALA A 259 -16.67 61.54 -33.20
N PHE A 260 -16.24 60.43 -33.80
CA PHE A 260 -16.74 59.09 -33.49
C PHE A 260 -16.10 58.52 -32.23
N ASN A 261 -16.95 58.06 -31.31
CA ASN A 261 -16.55 57.52 -30.02
C ASN A 261 -16.08 56.05 -30.14
N ALA A 262 -14.86 55.77 -29.66
CA ALA A 262 -14.23 54.44 -29.79
C ALA A 262 -14.93 53.35 -28.94
N SER A 263 -15.72 53.73 -27.92
CA SER A 263 -16.52 52.77 -27.14
C SER A 263 -17.52 51.98 -27.99
N GLY A 264 -17.93 52.52 -29.15
CA GLY A 264 -18.76 51.79 -30.12
C GLY A 264 -18.13 50.52 -30.70
N ALA A 265 -16.81 50.31 -30.51
CA ALA A 265 -16.11 49.09 -30.85
C ALA A 265 -15.89 48.14 -29.64
N GLY A 266 -15.96 48.65 -28.40
CA GLY A 266 -15.77 47.88 -27.17
C GLY A 266 -14.54 46.94 -27.16
N ALA A 267 -14.70 45.78 -26.52
CA ALA A 267 -13.68 44.71 -26.48
C ALA A 267 -13.31 44.14 -27.85
N SER A 268 -14.02 44.52 -28.92
CA SER A 268 -13.72 44.09 -30.28
C SER A 268 -12.75 45.02 -31.02
N GLY A 269 -12.51 46.25 -30.53
CA GLY A 269 -11.67 47.20 -31.28
C GLY A 269 -11.28 48.55 -30.63
N ALA A 270 -11.43 48.74 -29.32
CA ALA A 270 -11.22 50.05 -28.67
C ALA A 270 -9.77 50.33 -28.18
N LEU A 271 -8.81 49.42 -28.37
CA LEU A 271 -7.42 49.68 -27.98
C LEU A 271 -6.72 50.63 -28.97
N VAL A 272 -5.91 51.52 -28.40
CA VAL A 272 -5.02 52.44 -29.11
C VAL A 272 -3.59 52.27 -28.61
N GLY A 273 -2.62 52.69 -29.40
CA GLY A 273 -1.21 52.70 -28.99
C GLY A 273 -0.28 53.11 -30.13
N VAL A 274 1.02 52.99 -29.88
CA VAL A 274 2.06 53.34 -30.86
C VAL A 274 2.56 52.11 -31.63
N ILE A 275 3.21 52.31 -32.78
CA ILE A 275 3.67 51.20 -33.64
C ILE A 275 4.66 50.25 -32.92
N GLY A 276 5.48 50.78 -32.00
CA GLY A 276 6.48 49.99 -31.27
C GLY A 276 5.89 48.97 -30.30
N ASP A 277 4.78 49.29 -29.64
CA ASP A 277 4.11 48.35 -28.74
C ASP A 277 3.25 47.35 -29.51
N LEU A 278 2.67 47.76 -30.63
CA LEU A 278 1.98 46.83 -31.53
C LEU A 278 2.94 45.76 -32.06
N GLU A 279 4.14 46.15 -32.47
CA GLU A 279 5.19 45.24 -32.90
C GLU A 279 5.59 44.23 -31.81
N ARG A 280 5.80 44.69 -30.56
CA ARG A 280 6.07 43.78 -29.44
C ARG A 280 4.91 42.83 -29.18
N TRP A 281 3.68 43.33 -29.26
CA TRP A 281 2.49 42.49 -29.14
C TRP A 281 2.42 41.42 -30.24
N GLY A 282 2.72 41.79 -31.49
CA GLY A 282 2.79 40.87 -32.62
C GLY A 282 3.71 39.68 -32.35
N LYS A 283 4.91 39.97 -31.84
CA LYS A 283 5.85 38.93 -31.39
C LYS A 283 5.25 38.11 -30.24
N ALA A 284 4.74 38.73 -29.18
CA ALA A 284 4.23 38.03 -28.01
C ALA A 284 3.04 37.10 -28.34
N VAL A 285 2.09 37.58 -29.13
CA VAL A 285 0.90 36.81 -29.52
C VAL A 285 1.24 35.71 -30.54
N GLY A 286 2.12 36.02 -31.51
CA GLY A 286 2.57 35.08 -32.52
C GLY A 286 3.64 34.09 -32.02
N SER A 287 4.29 34.35 -30.90
CA SER A 287 5.25 33.43 -30.26
C SER A 287 4.58 32.59 -29.17
N GLY A 288 3.53 33.11 -28.53
CA GLY A 288 2.86 32.51 -27.38
C GLY A 288 3.45 32.90 -26.03
N GLU A 289 4.24 33.98 -25.96
CA GLU A 289 5.05 34.39 -24.79
C GLU A 289 4.29 34.46 -23.45
N LEU A 290 2.99 34.76 -23.49
CA LEU A 290 2.15 34.90 -22.29
C LEU A 290 1.28 33.67 -21.96
N LEU A 291 1.47 32.57 -22.68
CA LEU A 291 0.71 31.32 -22.51
C LEU A 291 1.67 30.17 -22.21
N THR A 292 1.18 29.14 -21.52
CA THR A 292 1.93 27.88 -21.45
C THR A 292 2.07 27.31 -22.86
N ARG A 293 3.14 26.57 -23.08
CA ARG A 293 3.43 25.95 -24.37
C ARG A 293 2.28 25.07 -24.87
N ARG A 294 1.70 24.27 -23.98
CA ARG A 294 0.50 23.45 -24.24
C ARG A 294 -0.67 24.32 -24.71
N ASP A 295 -0.96 25.39 -23.98
CA ASP A 295 -2.11 26.24 -24.28
C ASP A 295 -1.94 27.03 -25.57
N TYR A 296 -0.71 27.41 -25.88
CA TYR A 296 -0.38 28.04 -27.14
C TYR A 296 -0.51 27.07 -28.33
N VAL A 297 -0.08 25.81 -28.21
CA VAL A 297 -0.32 24.80 -29.26
C VAL A 297 -1.80 24.57 -29.48
N GLU A 298 -2.58 24.45 -28.42
CA GLU A 298 -4.04 24.34 -28.54
C GLU A 298 -4.67 25.57 -29.18
N ARG A 299 -4.09 26.77 -28.96
CA ARG A 299 -4.45 27.99 -29.68
C ARG A 299 -4.15 27.86 -31.17
N LEU A 300 -3.01 27.28 -31.56
CA LEU A 300 -2.66 27.04 -32.96
C LEU A 300 -3.52 25.95 -33.62
N LYS A 301 -3.88 24.87 -32.90
CA LYS A 301 -4.75 23.79 -33.42
C LYS A 301 -6.18 24.24 -33.76
N SER A 302 -6.55 25.48 -33.42
CA SER A 302 -7.89 26.05 -33.67
C SER A 302 -8.04 26.72 -35.04
N PHE A 303 -6.94 26.93 -35.77
CA PHE A 303 -6.98 27.53 -37.10
C PHE A 303 -7.82 26.67 -38.05
N GLY A 304 -8.72 27.33 -38.78
CA GLY A 304 -9.57 26.72 -39.79
C GLY A 304 -9.90 27.71 -40.90
N SER A 305 -10.41 27.20 -42.02
CA SER A 305 -10.69 28.02 -43.20
C SER A 305 -11.72 29.12 -42.92
N THR A 306 -11.44 30.31 -43.46
CA THR A 306 -12.32 31.48 -43.47
C THR A 306 -13.22 31.54 -44.71
N ALA A 307 -13.01 30.65 -45.69
CA ALA A 307 -13.73 30.64 -46.97
C ALA A 307 -15.27 30.66 -46.88
N PRO A 308 -15.93 30.11 -45.84
CA PRO A 308 -17.39 30.23 -45.69
C PRO A 308 -17.89 31.68 -45.51
N ASP A 309 -17.03 32.62 -45.11
CA ASP A 309 -17.38 34.03 -44.92
C ASP A 309 -16.62 34.94 -45.92
N PRO A 310 -17.23 35.28 -47.07
CA PRO A 310 -16.60 36.16 -48.05
C PRO A 310 -16.48 37.61 -47.58
N LYS A 311 -17.06 37.98 -46.43
CA LYS A 311 -16.96 39.32 -45.83
C LYS A 311 -15.92 39.38 -44.70
N SER A 312 -15.29 38.24 -44.38
CA SER A 312 -14.20 38.18 -43.41
C SER A 312 -13.05 39.12 -43.83
N PRO A 313 -12.32 39.71 -42.86
CA PRO A 313 -11.02 40.29 -43.15
C PRO A 313 -10.10 39.27 -43.82
N GLU A 314 -9.07 39.76 -44.51
CA GLU A 314 -8.32 38.94 -45.46
C GLU A 314 -7.35 37.99 -44.75
N TYR A 315 -7.87 36.83 -44.36
CA TYR A 315 -7.11 35.73 -43.76
C TYR A 315 -7.22 34.47 -44.60
N ASP A 316 -6.12 33.71 -44.65
CA ASP A 316 -6.11 32.36 -45.19
C ASP A 316 -6.85 31.39 -44.23
N SER A 317 -6.67 31.62 -42.92
CA SER A 317 -7.31 30.85 -41.86
C SER A 317 -7.48 31.70 -40.58
N TYR A 318 -8.44 31.34 -39.72
CA TYR A 318 -8.68 32.00 -38.43
C TYR A 318 -8.78 30.99 -37.30
N GLY A 319 -8.10 31.29 -36.19
CA GLY A 319 -8.05 30.49 -34.98
C GLY A 319 -8.59 31.27 -33.77
N PHE A 320 -8.10 30.92 -32.59
CA PHE A 320 -8.54 31.50 -31.31
C PHE A 320 -8.00 32.94 -31.17
N GLY A 321 -8.78 33.89 -31.67
CA GLY A 321 -8.51 35.33 -31.68
C GLY A 321 -7.30 35.76 -32.49
N MET A 322 -6.92 34.99 -33.52
CA MET A 322 -5.78 35.28 -34.40
C MET A 322 -6.10 34.81 -35.81
N GLY A 323 -5.60 35.55 -36.81
CA GLY A 323 -5.66 35.18 -38.22
C GLY A 323 -4.28 34.84 -38.78
N GLU A 324 -4.29 34.14 -39.92
CA GLU A 324 -3.10 33.77 -40.69
C GLU A 324 -3.09 34.45 -42.05
N ILE A 325 -1.95 35.02 -42.46
CA ILE A 325 -1.71 35.51 -43.81
C ILE A 325 -0.35 35.04 -44.30
N ALA A 326 -0.33 34.25 -45.39
CA ALA A 326 0.88 33.74 -46.03
C ALA A 326 1.85 33.03 -45.05
N GLY A 327 1.31 32.43 -43.98
CA GLY A 327 2.06 31.75 -42.93
C GLY A 327 2.57 32.66 -41.80
N PHE A 328 2.17 33.93 -41.74
CA PHE A 328 2.40 34.78 -40.56
C PHE A 328 1.14 34.77 -39.70
N ILE A 329 1.33 34.80 -38.37
CA ILE A 329 0.24 34.78 -37.40
C ILE A 329 0.13 36.14 -36.73
N GLY A 330 -1.10 36.63 -36.60
CA GLY A 330 -1.37 37.86 -35.90
C GLY A 330 -2.81 38.27 -36.07
N HIS A 331 -3.04 39.54 -36.40
CA HIS A 331 -4.39 40.05 -36.59
C HIS A 331 -4.39 41.36 -37.42
N THR A 332 -5.45 41.57 -38.19
CA THR A 332 -5.79 42.83 -38.89
C THR A 332 -6.82 43.65 -38.12
N GLY A 333 -6.93 44.94 -38.41
CA GLY A 333 -7.83 45.87 -37.74
C GLY A 333 -8.42 46.84 -38.75
N ASN A 334 -9.73 47.04 -38.71
CA ASN A 334 -10.41 48.01 -39.57
C ASN A 334 -11.58 48.65 -38.81
N GLY A 335 -11.77 49.95 -39.01
CA GLY A 335 -13.02 50.66 -38.71
C GLY A 335 -12.77 52.10 -38.23
N LEU A 336 -13.83 52.93 -38.29
CA LEU A 336 -13.86 54.28 -37.72
C LEU A 336 -12.59 55.11 -38.05
N GLY A 337 -12.15 55.06 -39.30
CA GLY A 337 -11.07 55.88 -39.84
C GLY A 337 -9.66 55.35 -39.61
N PHE A 338 -9.50 54.10 -39.19
CA PHE A 338 -8.19 53.48 -38.98
C PHE A 338 -8.15 52.05 -39.48
N GLU A 339 -6.99 51.68 -40.01
CA GLU A 339 -6.66 50.30 -40.35
C GLU A 339 -5.31 49.92 -39.73
N ALA A 340 -5.19 48.65 -39.32
CA ALA A 340 -4.03 48.13 -38.62
C ALA A 340 -3.73 46.70 -39.06
N LEU A 341 -2.47 46.30 -39.00
CA LEU A 341 -2.05 44.91 -39.13
C LEU A 341 -0.85 44.68 -38.26
N VAL A 342 -0.82 43.54 -37.59
CA VAL A 342 0.41 43.00 -37.02
C VAL A 342 0.48 41.51 -37.31
N MET A 343 1.60 41.09 -37.85
CA MET A 343 1.83 39.72 -38.30
C MET A 343 3.24 39.29 -37.90
N TYR A 344 3.36 38.09 -37.35
CA TYR A 344 4.62 37.51 -36.90
C TYR A 344 4.96 36.22 -37.63
N ASP A 345 6.17 36.17 -38.17
CA ASP A 345 6.80 34.97 -38.72
C ASP A 345 7.74 34.37 -37.69
N ARG A 346 7.31 33.24 -37.15
CA ARG A 346 8.03 32.45 -36.17
C ARG A 346 9.33 31.88 -36.72
N ALA A 347 9.40 31.57 -38.01
CA ALA A 347 10.54 30.88 -38.60
C ALA A 347 11.77 31.78 -38.70
N ASN A 348 11.56 33.09 -38.81
CA ASN A 348 12.63 34.08 -38.95
C ASN A 348 12.67 35.11 -37.81
N ASP A 349 11.88 34.93 -36.75
CA ASP A 349 11.68 35.92 -35.66
C ASP A 349 11.40 37.32 -36.21
N ARG A 350 10.44 37.40 -37.14
CA ARG A 350 10.14 38.63 -37.88
C ARG A 350 8.72 39.13 -37.58
N THR A 351 8.59 40.37 -37.15
CA THR A 351 7.29 41.04 -36.99
C THR A 351 7.14 42.15 -38.03
N ILE A 352 5.98 42.22 -38.68
CA ILE A 352 5.59 43.36 -39.53
C ILE A 352 4.33 43.97 -38.91
N ALA A 353 4.40 45.27 -38.61
CA ALA A 353 3.29 46.06 -38.10
C ALA A 353 3.00 47.24 -39.03
N ILE A 354 1.73 47.50 -39.30
CA ILE A 354 1.25 48.56 -40.19
C ILE A 354 0.10 49.27 -39.48
N LEU A 355 0.14 50.60 -39.42
CA LEU A 355 -0.91 51.46 -38.89
C LEU A 355 -1.23 52.55 -39.91
N LEU A 356 -2.50 52.67 -40.27
CA LEU A 356 -3.02 53.59 -41.28
C LEU A 356 -4.14 54.43 -40.65
N ASN A 357 -4.23 55.72 -40.99
CA ASN A 357 -5.30 56.61 -40.51
C ASN A 357 -6.40 56.85 -41.54
N ALA A 358 -6.77 55.81 -42.30
CA ALA A 358 -7.97 55.79 -43.12
C ALA A 358 -8.64 54.42 -43.07
N SER A 359 -9.96 54.38 -43.28
CA SER A 359 -10.72 53.15 -43.54
C SER A 359 -11.75 53.41 -44.64
N ASN A 360 -11.48 52.99 -45.89
CA ASN A 360 -12.29 53.37 -47.05
C ASN A 360 -13.27 52.23 -47.47
N PRO A 361 -14.58 52.50 -47.62
CA PRO A 361 -15.55 51.48 -47.98
C PRO A 361 -15.45 51.19 -49.50
N GLY A 362 -14.73 50.13 -49.84
CA GLY A 362 -14.57 49.67 -51.23
C GLY A 362 -13.14 49.25 -51.58
N ASP A 363 -12.17 49.66 -50.78
CA ASP A 363 -10.81 49.14 -50.84
C ASP A 363 -10.73 47.89 -49.96
N GLY A 364 -10.29 46.76 -50.52
CA GLY A 364 -9.96 45.57 -49.72
C GLY A 364 -8.91 45.89 -48.64
N ASP A 365 -8.78 45.02 -47.63
CA ASP A 365 -7.92 45.15 -46.43
C ASP A 365 -6.53 45.73 -46.76
N ALA A 366 -6.40 47.06 -46.74
CA ALA A 366 -5.22 47.77 -47.25
C ALA A 366 -3.92 47.41 -46.55
N PRO A 367 -3.88 47.21 -45.22
CA PRO A 367 -2.66 46.77 -44.59
C PRO A 367 -2.32 45.32 -44.93
N ALA A 368 -3.29 44.45 -45.23
CA ALA A 368 -3.02 43.08 -45.70
C ALA A 368 -2.43 43.05 -47.12
N ASP A 369 -2.95 43.87 -48.04
CA ASP A 369 -2.38 44.07 -49.38
C ASP A 369 -0.93 44.55 -49.30
N LEU A 370 -0.69 45.62 -48.54
CA LEU A 370 0.65 46.17 -48.33
C LEU A 370 1.57 45.14 -47.66
N PHE A 371 1.08 44.39 -46.67
CA PHE A 371 1.83 43.32 -46.03
C PHE A 371 2.29 42.26 -47.05
N ARG A 372 1.43 41.81 -47.96
CA ARG A 372 1.80 40.83 -49.01
C ARG A 372 2.84 41.36 -49.98
N GLU A 373 2.77 42.64 -50.34
CA GLU A 373 3.80 43.29 -51.15
C GLU A 373 5.14 43.38 -50.41
N LEU A 374 5.10 43.80 -49.13
CA LEU A 374 6.30 43.93 -48.29
C LEU A 374 7.01 42.59 -48.09
N ILE A 375 6.29 41.50 -47.82
CA ILE A 375 6.93 40.18 -47.69
C ILE A 375 7.56 39.74 -49.02
N GLY A 376 6.94 40.05 -50.17
CA GLY A 376 7.52 39.79 -51.49
C GLY A 376 8.85 40.53 -51.71
N ILE A 377 8.92 41.82 -51.36
CA ILE A 377 10.15 42.64 -51.41
C ILE A 377 11.22 42.09 -50.47
N LEU A 378 10.83 41.60 -49.30
CA LEU A 378 11.71 40.96 -48.32
C LEU A 378 12.16 39.55 -48.74
N GLY A 379 11.83 39.09 -49.95
CA GLY A 379 12.25 37.81 -50.51
C GLY A 379 11.46 36.60 -49.99
N TRP A 380 10.27 36.82 -49.41
CA TRP A 380 9.37 35.73 -49.03
C TRP A 380 8.73 35.10 -50.26
N THR A 381 9.03 33.83 -50.54
CA THR A 381 8.46 33.07 -51.68
C THR A 381 7.31 32.15 -51.25
N GLY A 382 6.69 32.44 -50.11
CA GLY A 382 5.74 31.55 -49.46
C GLY A 382 6.42 30.31 -48.87
N PRO A 383 5.64 29.30 -48.45
CA PRO A 383 6.17 28.03 -47.95
C PRO A 383 6.98 27.23 -49.00
N ALA A 384 7.05 27.67 -50.25
CA ALA A 384 7.55 26.92 -51.41
C ALA A 384 9.07 26.67 -51.43
N ASN A 385 9.86 27.31 -50.55
CA ASN A 385 11.24 26.91 -50.28
C ASN A 385 11.34 25.69 -49.32
N GLN A 386 10.22 25.07 -48.97
CA GLN A 386 10.16 23.77 -48.30
C GLN A 386 9.73 22.71 -49.33
N ARG A 387 10.64 21.80 -49.68
CA ARG A 387 10.37 20.69 -50.59
C ARG A 387 9.15 19.90 -50.09
N GLN A 388 8.02 20.04 -50.76
CA GLN A 388 6.93 19.09 -50.68
C GLN A 388 7.40 17.73 -51.21
N VAL A 389 7.20 16.69 -50.41
CA VAL A 389 7.30 15.31 -50.86
C VAL A 389 5.95 14.64 -50.65
N ALA A 390 5.24 14.59 -51.78
CA ALA A 390 4.26 13.61 -52.27
C ALA A 390 3.05 13.21 -51.39
N ALA A 391 1.91 13.76 -51.79
CA ALA A 391 0.55 13.26 -51.54
C ALA A 391 0.13 12.13 -52.51
N ASP A 392 1.08 11.34 -53.04
CA ASP A 392 0.82 10.36 -54.11
C ASP A 392 0.76 8.89 -53.65
N GLY A 393 0.90 8.63 -52.34
CA GLY A 393 0.86 7.27 -51.79
C GLY A 393 2.12 6.43 -52.02
N THR A 394 3.25 7.01 -52.45
CA THR A 394 4.50 6.26 -52.65
C THR A 394 5.21 5.86 -51.34
N VAL A 395 5.55 4.57 -51.24
CA VAL A 395 6.42 4.00 -50.18
C VAL A 395 7.87 4.42 -50.43
N ARG A 396 8.54 5.04 -49.45
CA ARG A 396 9.98 5.31 -49.48
C ARG A 396 10.68 4.50 -48.40
N THR A 397 11.64 3.66 -48.79
CA THR A 397 12.54 2.92 -47.87
C THR A 397 13.89 3.64 -47.79
N VAL A 398 14.33 3.98 -46.58
CA VAL A 398 15.67 4.54 -46.34
C VAL A 398 16.62 3.42 -45.90
N GLY A 399 17.81 3.34 -46.50
CA GLY A 399 18.81 2.30 -46.18
C GLY A 399 19.58 2.57 -44.87
N ALA A 400 20.07 1.50 -44.24
CA ALA A 400 20.78 1.54 -42.96
C ALA A 400 21.99 2.48 -42.97
N GLY A 401 22.14 3.29 -41.90
CA GLY A 401 23.26 4.24 -41.70
C GLY A 401 23.00 5.66 -42.21
N THR A 402 21.78 5.96 -42.68
CA THR A 402 21.40 7.27 -43.18
C THR A 402 20.90 8.17 -42.06
N VAL A 403 21.52 9.35 -41.86
CA VAL A 403 20.91 10.44 -41.08
C VAL A 403 19.86 11.09 -41.98
N TRP A 404 18.59 11.03 -41.57
CA TRP A 404 17.48 11.53 -42.37
C TRP A 404 17.05 12.90 -41.83
N THR A 405 17.30 13.96 -42.61
CA THR A 405 17.08 15.38 -42.20
C THR A 405 16.10 16.12 -43.13
N GLY A 406 15.20 15.41 -43.81
CA GLY A 406 14.23 16.02 -44.71
C GLY A 406 13.03 16.61 -43.98
N LEU A 407 12.63 17.85 -44.27
CA LEU A 407 11.31 18.38 -43.91
C LEU A 407 10.32 18.05 -45.03
N ILE A 408 9.13 17.57 -44.70
CA ILE A 408 7.96 17.54 -45.60
C ILE A 408 6.98 18.56 -45.04
N SER A 409 6.54 19.55 -45.82
CA SER A 409 5.64 20.62 -45.37
C SER A 409 4.18 20.39 -45.79
N GLY A 410 3.25 20.67 -44.87
CA GLY A 410 1.83 21.00 -45.13
C GLY A 410 1.44 22.29 -44.38
N PRO A 411 0.19 22.79 -44.51
CA PRO A 411 -0.25 24.03 -43.86
C PRO A 411 -0.07 23.94 -42.34
N PHE A 412 0.83 24.79 -41.83
CA PHE A 412 1.26 25.10 -40.45
C PHE A 412 1.47 24.00 -39.38
N LEU A 413 0.90 22.80 -39.47
CA LEU A 413 0.98 21.77 -38.41
C LEU A 413 1.94 20.61 -38.70
N THR A 414 2.55 20.55 -39.87
CA THR A 414 3.20 19.31 -40.34
C THR A 414 4.61 19.56 -40.79
N ARG A 415 5.44 20.12 -39.91
CA ARG A 415 6.89 19.92 -40.00
C ARG A 415 7.18 18.74 -39.10
N ALA A 416 7.51 17.59 -39.69
CA ALA A 416 8.07 16.45 -38.99
C ALA A 416 9.34 16.03 -39.69
N ALA A 417 10.19 15.24 -39.02
CA ALA A 417 11.13 14.45 -39.79
C ALA A 417 10.29 13.43 -40.58
N VAL A 418 9.74 12.38 -39.99
CA VAL A 418 8.89 11.43 -40.75
C VAL A 418 7.42 11.87 -40.72
N TYR A 419 6.75 11.91 -41.87
CA TYR A 419 5.36 12.36 -42.03
C TYR A 419 4.51 11.35 -42.81
N ALA A 420 3.29 11.04 -42.33
CA ALA A 420 2.28 10.31 -43.09
C ALA A 420 0.88 10.89 -42.85
N ASP A 421 0.15 11.20 -43.92
CA ASP A 421 -1.19 11.78 -43.91
C ASP A 421 -1.96 11.45 -45.21
N ASN A 422 -3.27 11.72 -45.26
CA ASN A 422 -4.17 11.41 -46.39
C ASN A 422 -4.14 9.96 -46.92
N GLY A 423 -3.98 8.97 -46.04
CA GLY A 423 -3.87 7.54 -46.37
C GLY A 423 -2.46 7.08 -46.75
N GLY A 424 -1.45 7.95 -46.67
CA GLY A 424 -0.06 7.63 -47.02
C GLY A 424 0.66 6.71 -46.03
N THR A 425 1.75 6.07 -46.48
CA THR A 425 2.59 5.18 -45.66
C THR A 425 4.08 5.51 -45.76
N ALA A 426 4.79 5.56 -44.64
CA ALA A 426 6.25 5.75 -44.60
C ALA A 426 6.95 4.63 -43.80
N THR A 427 8.11 4.16 -44.28
CA THR A 427 8.88 3.09 -43.63
C THR A 427 10.37 3.44 -43.55
N ALA A 428 10.97 3.28 -42.38
CA ALA A 428 12.40 3.46 -42.17
C ALA A 428 13.01 2.25 -41.44
N ASP A 429 14.12 1.73 -41.95
CA ASP A 429 14.82 0.56 -41.40
C ASP A 429 16.31 0.86 -41.14
N GLY A 430 16.82 0.42 -40.00
CA GLY A 430 18.22 0.58 -39.59
C GLY A 430 18.46 1.73 -38.61
N ARG A 431 19.73 2.04 -38.32
CA ARG A 431 20.08 3.18 -37.45
C ARG A 431 19.80 4.50 -38.16
N VAL A 432 18.64 5.08 -37.85
CA VAL A 432 18.19 6.40 -38.31
C VAL A 432 18.18 7.34 -37.13
N THR A 433 18.97 8.41 -37.19
CA THR A 433 18.90 9.51 -36.22
C THR A 433 17.90 10.55 -36.72
N LEU A 434 16.81 10.73 -35.97
CA LEU A 434 15.84 11.81 -36.21
C LEU A 434 16.09 12.91 -35.19
N ALA A 435 16.36 14.12 -35.64
CA ALA A 435 16.53 15.31 -34.79
C ALA A 435 15.57 16.41 -35.27
N PRO A 436 14.86 17.11 -34.36
CA PRO A 436 14.05 18.25 -34.73
C PRO A 436 14.94 19.36 -35.30
N LEU A 437 14.52 19.95 -36.42
CA LEU A 437 15.26 21.01 -37.11
C LEU A 437 14.99 22.40 -36.52
N GLN A 438 13.89 22.56 -35.76
CA GLN A 438 13.44 23.79 -35.07
C GLN A 438 12.56 23.43 -33.87
N ASP A 439 12.38 24.38 -32.93
CA ASP A 439 11.47 24.25 -31.79
C ASP A 439 10.06 23.85 -32.25
N TYR A 440 9.47 22.80 -31.66
CA TYR A 440 8.11 22.26 -31.92
C TYR A 440 7.83 21.31 -33.10
N VAL A 441 8.86 20.80 -33.76
CA VAL A 441 8.67 19.79 -34.83
C VAL A 441 8.72 18.39 -34.22
N PRO A 442 7.62 17.59 -34.19
CA PRO A 442 7.74 16.21 -33.74
C PRO A 442 8.67 15.44 -34.68
N ALA A 443 9.48 14.52 -34.16
CA ALA A 443 10.38 13.75 -35.03
C ALA A 443 9.57 12.84 -35.99
N ILE A 444 8.38 12.41 -35.56
CA ILE A 444 7.42 11.67 -36.38
C ILE A 444 6.04 12.30 -36.20
N TYR A 445 5.34 12.59 -37.29
CA TYR A 445 3.93 12.98 -37.29
C TYR A 445 3.09 12.00 -38.12
N VAL A 446 1.96 11.56 -37.56
CA VAL A 446 0.97 10.75 -38.28
C VAL A 446 -0.42 11.41 -38.17
N GLY A 447 -0.96 11.86 -39.31
CA GLY A 447 -2.30 12.45 -39.43
C GLY A 447 -3.35 11.41 -39.78
N ASN A 448 -3.48 11.10 -41.08
CA ASN A 448 -4.26 9.98 -41.61
C ASN A 448 -3.32 9.05 -42.40
N GLY A 449 -2.79 7.98 -41.81
CA GLY A 449 -1.77 7.18 -42.48
C GLY A 449 -0.98 6.26 -41.55
N ARG A 450 0.10 5.67 -42.06
CA ARG A 450 0.94 4.72 -41.31
C ARG A 450 2.42 5.07 -41.36
N VAL A 451 3.08 5.06 -40.21
CA VAL A 451 4.56 5.12 -40.11
C VAL A 451 5.08 3.85 -39.44
N THR A 452 6.10 3.23 -40.02
CA THR A 452 6.81 2.09 -39.43
C THR A 452 8.30 2.39 -39.32
N LEU A 453 8.88 2.23 -38.13
CA LEU A 453 10.31 2.37 -37.87
C LEU A 453 10.85 1.09 -37.20
N GLY A 454 11.84 0.44 -37.82
CA GLY A 454 12.39 -0.83 -37.37
C GLY A 454 13.91 -0.93 -37.37
N ARG A 455 14.46 -1.91 -36.62
CA ARG A 455 15.87 -2.35 -36.67
C ARG A 455 16.94 -1.32 -36.23
N GLY A 456 16.75 -0.66 -35.08
CA GLY A 456 17.83 0.08 -34.39
C GLY A 456 17.83 1.60 -34.57
N GLY A 457 16.66 2.24 -34.70
CA GLY A 457 16.52 3.69 -34.83
C GLY A 457 16.81 4.46 -33.53
N ASP A 458 17.45 5.63 -33.63
CA ASP A 458 17.69 6.57 -32.53
C ASP A 458 16.87 7.86 -32.77
N ILE A 459 15.79 8.08 -32.03
CA ILE A 459 15.06 9.35 -32.07
C ILE A 459 15.64 10.27 -30.99
N THR A 460 16.02 11.48 -31.36
CA THR A 460 16.38 12.53 -30.41
C THR A 460 15.40 13.66 -30.57
N ALA A 461 14.63 13.98 -29.52
CA ALA A 461 13.72 15.11 -29.51
C ALA A 461 14.16 16.11 -28.44
N SER A 462 14.39 17.35 -28.87
CA SER A 462 14.83 18.46 -28.03
C SER A 462 13.93 19.68 -28.24
N LEU A 463 13.71 20.45 -27.18
CA LEU A 463 13.04 21.75 -27.23
C LEU A 463 11.61 21.69 -27.83
N GLY A 464 10.79 20.85 -27.20
CA GLY A 464 9.31 20.80 -27.27
C GLY A 464 8.66 20.51 -28.61
N GLY A 465 9.30 19.69 -29.44
CA GLY A 465 8.59 18.77 -30.33
C GLY A 465 8.53 17.38 -29.67
N ASP A 466 7.40 16.68 -29.79
CA ASP A 466 7.27 15.30 -29.31
C ASP A 466 8.26 14.34 -30.00
N GLY A 467 8.69 13.27 -29.30
CA GLY A 467 9.52 12.22 -29.88
C GLY A 467 8.84 11.54 -31.08
N ALA A 468 7.57 11.19 -30.92
CA ALA A 468 6.64 10.86 -31.99
C ALA A 468 5.25 11.32 -31.58
N PHE A 469 4.54 12.03 -32.47
CA PHE A 469 3.18 12.51 -32.25
C PHE A 469 2.23 11.93 -33.30
N LEU A 470 1.14 11.33 -32.86
CA LEU A 470 0.01 10.98 -33.71
C LEU A 470 -1.10 12.00 -33.43
N GLY A 471 -1.44 12.80 -34.43
CA GLY A 471 -2.51 13.79 -34.33
C GLY A 471 -3.48 13.64 -35.49
N THR A 472 -4.59 12.95 -35.27
CA THR A 472 -5.58 12.72 -36.34
C THR A 472 -6.46 13.96 -36.54
N THR A 473 -6.67 14.37 -37.79
CA THR A 473 -7.70 15.37 -38.17
C THR A 473 -8.90 14.73 -38.87
N ALA A 474 -8.69 13.65 -39.63
CA ALA A 474 -9.72 12.74 -40.15
C ALA A 474 -9.10 11.35 -40.48
N GLY A 475 -9.77 10.22 -40.24
CA GLY A 475 -9.28 8.88 -40.61
C GLY A 475 -8.47 8.16 -39.52
N THR A 476 -7.57 7.23 -39.90
CA THR A 476 -6.81 6.40 -38.94
C THR A 476 -5.30 6.70 -38.99
N ALA A 477 -4.71 7.05 -37.85
CA ALA A 477 -3.25 7.14 -37.68
C ALA A 477 -2.69 5.84 -37.09
N THR A 478 -1.64 5.29 -37.69
CA THR A 478 -0.93 4.11 -37.18
C THR A 478 0.58 4.37 -37.07
N LEU A 479 1.16 4.07 -35.92
CA LEU A 479 2.61 4.10 -35.70
C LEU A 479 3.10 2.73 -35.21
N ASP A 480 4.08 2.15 -35.90
CA ASP A 480 4.75 0.93 -35.45
C ASP A 480 6.24 1.22 -35.16
N LEU A 481 6.67 1.02 -33.91
CA LEU A 481 8.08 1.16 -33.51
C LEU A 481 8.64 -0.19 -33.05
N THR A 482 9.77 -0.63 -33.62
CA THR A 482 10.49 -1.83 -33.18
C THR A 482 11.99 -1.57 -33.06
N ASP A 483 12.60 -1.86 -31.90
CA ASP A 483 14.03 -1.59 -31.64
C ASP A 483 14.40 -0.11 -31.73
N VAL A 484 13.68 0.74 -31.01
CA VAL A 484 13.85 2.20 -31.09
C VAL A 484 14.26 2.78 -29.74
N THR A 485 15.28 3.64 -29.74
CA THR A 485 15.64 4.46 -28.56
C THR A 485 15.20 5.90 -28.80
N ILE A 486 14.42 6.45 -27.88
CA ILE A 486 13.95 7.84 -27.86
C ILE A 486 14.66 8.58 -26.72
N ARG A 487 15.41 9.63 -27.05
CA ARG A 487 16.08 10.51 -26.08
C ARG A 487 15.40 11.87 -26.08
N LEU A 488 14.95 12.29 -24.92
CA LEU A 488 14.14 13.48 -24.71
C LEU A 488 14.92 14.55 -23.94
N SER A 489 14.79 15.81 -24.34
CA SER A 489 15.29 16.94 -23.57
C SER A 489 14.31 18.11 -23.62
N GLY A 490 13.51 18.27 -22.58
CA GLY A 490 12.58 19.39 -22.39
C GLY A 490 11.37 19.00 -21.53
N ASP A 491 10.72 19.98 -20.90
CA ASP A 491 9.61 19.72 -19.96
C ASP A 491 8.23 19.66 -20.64
N GLU A 492 8.21 19.73 -21.97
CA GLU A 492 7.00 19.91 -22.79
C GLU A 492 6.95 18.90 -23.96
N VAL A 493 7.65 17.79 -23.81
CA VAL A 493 7.84 16.76 -24.84
C VAL A 493 7.20 15.45 -24.35
N SER A 494 6.42 14.78 -25.19
CA SER A 494 6.07 13.37 -24.97
C SER A 494 7.01 12.45 -25.74
N GLY A 495 7.36 11.28 -25.19
CA GLY A 495 8.13 10.27 -25.93
C GLY A 495 7.34 9.73 -27.13
N VAL A 496 6.18 9.14 -26.86
CA VAL A 496 5.16 8.82 -27.86
C VAL A 496 3.83 9.40 -27.39
N GLY A 497 3.31 10.38 -28.10
CA GLY A 497 2.03 11.03 -27.83
C GLY A 497 0.98 10.67 -28.87
N VAL A 498 -0.23 10.35 -28.42
CA VAL A 498 -1.41 10.12 -29.26
C VAL A 498 -2.52 11.04 -28.78
N ASP A 499 -2.91 12.01 -29.63
CA ASP A 499 -4.07 12.89 -29.41
C ASP A 499 -5.06 12.68 -30.57
N ALA A 500 -6.08 11.86 -30.33
CA ALA A 500 -6.98 11.39 -31.39
C ALA A 500 -8.25 12.26 -31.49
N ARG A 501 -8.49 12.85 -32.68
CA ARG A 501 -9.83 13.37 -33.06
C ARG A 501 -10.71 12.30 -33.72
N ASP A 502 -10.09 11.31 -34.38
CA ASP A 502 -10.69 10.05 -34.88
C ASP A 502 -9.98 8.81 -34.25
N ASN A 503 -9.45 7.85 -35.02
CA ASN A 503 -8.80 6.65 -34.48
C ASN A 503 -7.27 6.75 -34.59
N ALA A 504 -6.55 6.56 -33.49
CA ALA A 504 -5.09 6.53 -33.53
C ALA A 504 -4.54 5.35 -32.71
N VAL A 505 -3.59 4.62 -33.30
CA VAL A 505 -2.99 3.42 -32.72
C VAL A 505 -1.46 3.49 -32.83
N ALA A 506 -0.75 3.31 -31.71
CA ALA A 506 0.69 3.13 -31.70
C ALA A 506 1.06 1.75 -31.13
N ASP A 507 1.77 0.93 -31.89
CA ASP A 507 2.28 -0.37 -31.47
C ASP A 507 3.81 -0.31 -31.29
N LEU A 508 4.29 -0.61 -30.08
CA LEU A 508 5.67 -0.42 -29.62
C LEU A 508 6.28 -1.77 -29.21
N THR A 509 7.43 -2.14 -29.76
CA THR A 509 8.15 -3.38 -29.41
C THR A 509 9.63 -3.08 -29.12
N ARG A 510 10.08 -3.31 -27.88
CA ARG A 510 11.46 -3.05 -27.43
C ARG A 510 11.88 -1.60 -27.67
N VAL A 511 11.14 -0.69 -27.04
CA VAL A 511 11.35 0.76 -27.15
C VAL A 511 11.90 1.30 -25.84
N THR A 512 12.99 2.07 -25.90
CA THR A 512 13.58 2.73 -24.73
C THR A 512 13.33 4.23 -24.82
N ILE A 513 12.78 4.85 -23.78
CA ILE A 513 12.50 6.30 -23.68
C ILE A 513 13.29 6.84 -22.50
N SER A 514 14.10 7.87 -22.70
CA SER A 514 14.90 8.45 -21.60
C SER A 514 15.08 9.95 -21.69
N GLY A 515 15.22 10.64 -20.55
CA GLY A 515 15.51 12.08 -20.49
C GLY A 515 14.58 12.89 -19.58
N THR A 516 14.26 14.13 -19.97
CA THR A 516 13.19 14.92 -19.35
C THR A 516 12.03 15.08 -20.32
N ALA A 517 10.80 15.02 -19.80
CA ALA A 517 9.58 15.00 -20.62
C ALA A 517 8.38 15.55 -19.83
N LEU A 518 7.28 15.82 -20.54
CA LEU A 518 5.94 15.90 -19.95
C LEU A 518 5.45 14.49 -19.61
N ALA A 519 5.55 13.56 -20.58
CA ALA A 519 5.20 12.16 -20.42
C ALA A 519 6.11 11.25 -21.26
N GLY A 520 6.44 10.05 -20.78
CA GLY A 520 7.09 9.03 -21.62
C GLY A 520 6.14 8.56 -22.73
N LEU A 521 4.94 8.15 -22.34
CA LEU A 521 3.82 7.85 -23.23
C LEU A 521 2.62 8.71 -22.86
N HIS A 522 1.91 9.23 -23.87
CA HIS A 522 0.66 9.97 -23.66
C HIS A 522 -0.43 9.47 -24.61
N ALA A 523 -1.62 9.16 -24.08
CA ALA A 523 -2.78 8.79 -24.88
C ALA A 523 -4.02 9.57 -24.41
N GLY A 524 -4.62 10.35 -25.30
CA GLY A 524 -5.79 11.18 -25.03
C GLY A 524 -6.50 11.64 -26.31
N GLY A 525 -7.57 12.41 -26.17
CA GLY A 525 -8.31 12.99 -27.30
C GLY A 525 -9.82 12.79 -27.25
N LYS A 526 -10.51 13.32 -28.28
CA LYS A 526 -11.99 13.24 -28.42
C LYS A 526 -12.46 11.84 -28.84
N ALA A 527 -11.59 11.05 -29.47
CA ALA A 527 -11.88 9.71 -29.93
C ALA A 527 -10.80 8.73 -29.46
N ALA A 528 -10.84 7.48 -29.93
CA ALA A 528 -10.02 6.39 -29.38
C ALA A 528 -8.52 6.58 -29.70
N ALA A 529 -7.71 6.79 -28.65
CA ALA A 529 -6.26 6.88 -28.70
C ALA A 529 -5.64 5.66 -28.01
N THR A 530 -5.05 4.73 -28.76
CA THR A 530 -4.52 3.47 -28.22
C THR A 530 -3.00 3.38 -28.37
N ILE A 531 -2.30 3.02 -27.29
CA ILE A 531 -0.89 2.62 -27.33
C ILE A 531 -0.79 1.17 -26.82
N ARG A 532 -0.12 0.29 -27.57
CA ARG A 532 0.22 -1.07 -27.13
C ARG A 532 1.73 -1.23 -27.12
N GLY A 533 2.30 -1.68 -26.01
CA GLY A 533 3.73 -1.78 -25.82
C GLY A 533 4.16 -3.14 -25.30
N ARG A 534 5.24 -3.69 -25.87
CA ARG A 534 5.94 -4.86 -25.32
C ARG A 534 7.42 -4.56 -25.15
N GLY A 535 7.96 -4.72 -23.95
CA GLY A 535 9.37 -4.41 -23.67
C GLY A 535 9.68 -2.91 -23.74
N VAL A 536 8.79 -2.05 -23.24
CA VAL A 536 9.01 -0.61 -23.21
C VAL A 536 9.74 -0.24 -21.91
N ASP A 537 10.89 0.44 -22.00
CA ASP A 537 11.67 0.92 -20.85
C ASP A 537 11.68 2.45 -20.83
N ILE A 538 11.07 3.05 -19.82
CA ILE A 538 10.95 4.50 -19.64
C ILE A 538 11.78 4.93 -18.45
N THR A 539 12.79 5.78 -18.66
CA THR A 539 13.62 6.35 -17.58
C THR A 539 13.64 7.87 -17.67
N LEU A 540 12.85 8.56 -16.84
CA LEU A 540 12.73 10.02 -16.90
C LEU A 540 13.26 10.69 -15.62
N ALA A 541 13.95 11.81 -15.79
CA ALA A 541 14.40 12.64 -14.67
C ALA A 541 13.28 13.52 -14.11
N ARG A 542 12.27 13.87 -14.91
CA ARG A 542 11.03 14.59 -14.53
C ARG A 542 9.94 14.27 -15.56
N GLY A 543 8.67 14.42 -15.16
CA GLY A 543 7.50 14.12 -16.00
C GLY A 543 6.81 12.82 -15.62
N ASP A 544 5.66 12.57 -16.22
CA ASP A 544 4.94 11.31 -16.01
C ASP A 544 5.55 10.18 -16.85
N GLY A 545 5.56 8.94 -16.36
CA GLY A 545 6.01 7.81 -17.18
C GLY A 545 5.00 7.51 -18.30
N VAL A 546 3.75 7.33 -17.90
CA VAL A 546 2.58 7.16 -18.77
C VAL A 546 1.50 8.13 -18.32
N SER A 547 0.86 8.83 -19.26
CA SER A 547 -0.28 9.69 -19.02
C SER A 547 -1.44 9.27 -19.94
N VAL A 548 -2.59 8.93 -19.35
CA VAL A 548 -3.80 8.53 -20.07
C VAL A 548 -4.94 9.44 -19.66
N GLU A 549 -5.62 10.04 -20.63
CA GLU A 549 -6.76 10.92 -20.38
C GLU A 549 -7.90 10.72 -21.38
N ALA A 550 -9.08 11.27 -21.08
CA ALA A 550 -10.26 11.22 -21.95
C ALA A 550 -10.55 9.79 -22.46
N ASN A 551 -10.47 9.56 -23.78
CA ASN A 551 -10.71 8.25 -24.42
C ASN A 551 -9.42 7.46 -24.72
N GLY A 552 -8.34 7.75 -23.99
CA GLY A 552 -7.05 7.08 -24.12
C GLY A 552 -7.03 5.67 -23.54
N THR A 553 -6.28 4.78 -24.18
CA THR A 553 -5.98 3.42 -23.70
C THR A 553 -4.50 3.12 -23.88
N VAL A 554 -3.83 2.65 -22.82
CA VAL A 554 -2.45 2.17 -22.89
C VAL A 554 -2.37 0.74 -22.35
N ASP A 555 -1.74 -0.16 -23.12
CA ASP A 555 -1.50 -1.55 -22.74
C ASP A 555 0.01 -1.85 -22.79
N LEU A 556 0.62 -2.21 -21.66
CA LEU A 556 2.06 -2.51 -21.57
C LEU A 556 2.32 -3.94 -21.09
N VAL A 557 3.22 -4.65 -21.76
CA VAL A 557 3.65 -6.00 -21.41
C VAL A 557 5.17 -6.04 -21.23
N ASP A 558 5.67 -6.72 -20.20
CA ASP A 558 7.10 -6.91 -19.93
C ASP A 558 7.90 -5.59 -19.95
N SER A 559 7.38 -4.56 -19.28
CA SER A 559 7.84 -3.17 -19.43
C SER A 559 8.29 -2.57 -18.09
N ARG A 560 9.06 -1.48 -18.13
CA ARG A 560 9.62 -0.80 -16.96
C ARG A 560 9.46 0.72 -17.05
N ILE A 561 9.16 1.35 -15.92
CA ILE A 561 9.11 2.80 -15.74
C ILE A 561 9.94 3.17 -14.50
N LEU A 562 10.91 4.06 -14.66
CA LEU A 562 11.73 4.62 -13.59
C LEU A 562 11.70 6.15 -13.65
N LEU A 563 11.23 6.80 -12.59
CA LEU A 563 11.23 8.25 -12.47
C LEU A 563 12.19 8.73 -11.38
N GLY A 564 13.20 9.50 -11.80
CA GLY A 564 14.23 10.06 -10.91
C GLY A 564 13.85 11.34 -10.18
N GLY A 565 12.83 12.06 -10.67
CA GLY A 565 12.38 13.35 -10.10
C GLY A 565 10.86 13.48 -10.09
N THR A 566 10.37 14.72 -10.04
CA THR A 566 8.94 15.01 -9.89
C THR A 566 8.10 14.49 -11.06
N GLY A 567 7.02 13.77 -10.76
CA GLY A 567 6.11 13.19 -11.74
C GLY A 567 5.32 12.00 -11.15
N VAL A 568 4.50 11.37 -11.97
CA VAL A 568 3.76 10.15 -11.65
C VAL A 568 4.14 9.03 -12.61
N GLY A 569 4.45 7.83 -12.10
CA GLY A 569 4.84 6.70 -12.94
C GLY A 569 3.78 6.40 -14.00
N VAL A 570 2.52 6.27 -13.58
CA VAL A 570 1.35 6.09 -14.44
C VAL A 570 0.20 6.97 -13.95
N ARG A 571 -0.19 7.98 -14.74
CA ARG A 571 -1.36 8.82 -14.48
C ARG A 571 -2.51 8.42 -15.39
N VAL A 572 -3.69 8.19 -14.81
CA VAL A 572 -4.94 7.91 -15.54
C VAL A 572 -6.02 8.88 -15.09
N ALA A 573 -6.47 9.75 -15.99
CA ALA A 573 -7.44 10.81 -15.72
C ALA A 573 -8.72 10.59 -16.55
N GLY A 574 -9.80 10.16 -15.89
CA GLY A 574 -11.14 10.05 -16.46
C GLY A 574 -11.92 11.38 -16.45
N GLY A 575 -13.24 11.29 -16.62
CA GLY A 575 -14.17 12.43 -16.57
C GLY A 575 -14.80 12.75 -17.92
N THR A 576 -14.00 13.21 -18.89
CA THR A 576 -14.44 13.49 -20.27
C THR A 576 -14.53 12.24 -21.15
N GLY A 577 -14.08 11.08 -20.65
CA GLY A 577 -14.06 9.79 -21.35
C GLY A 577 -13.62 8.63 -20.44
N ALA A 578 -13.46 7.44 -21.02
CA ALA A 578 -13.04 6.22 -20.33
C ALA A 578 -11.52 5.96 -20.49
N ALA A 579 -10.72 6.63 -19.67
CA ALA A 579 -9.27 6.46 -19.66
C ALA A 579 -8.87 5.11 -19.05
N ARG A 580 -8.06 4.32 -19.77
CA ARG A 580 -7.70 2.95 -19.37
C ARG A 580 -6.21 2.67 -19.47
N MET A 581 -5.67 2.04 -18.42
CA MET A 581 -4.32 1.48 -18.41
C MET A 581 -4.36 -0.01 -18.08
N THR A 582 -3.70 -0.83 -18.90
CA THR A 582 -3.42 -2.24 -18.60
C THR A 582 -1.91 -2.49 -18.57
N GLY A 583 -1.46 -3.28 -17.59
CA GLY A 583 -0.04 -3.62 -17.44
C GLY A 583 0.15 -5.09 -17.09
N THR A 584 0.91 -5.84 -17.89
CA THR A 584 1.30 -7.23 -17.58
C THR A 584 2.81 -7.30 -17.34
N ASN A 585 3.24 -7.75 -16.17
CA ASN A 585 4.65 -7.76 -15.77
C ASN A 585 5.30 -6.37 -15.91
N LEU A 586 4.60 -5.34 -15.43
CA LEU A 586 5.04 -3.95 -15.44
C LEU A 586 5.75 -3.60 -14.13
N THR A 587 6.95 -3.05 -14.22
CA THR A 587 7.69 -2.50 -13.06
C THR A 587 7.63 -0.98 -13.08
N VAL A 588 7.17 -0.36 -12.00
CA VAL A 588 7.11 1.10 -11.84
C VAL A 588 7.88 1.51 -10.59
N GLU A 589 8.87 2.39 -10.74
CA GLU A 589 9.70 2.91 -9.66
C GLU A 589 9.71 4.44 -9.68
N THR A 590 9.43 5.09 -8.54
CA THR A 590 9.57 6.55 -8.40
C THR A 590 10.40 6.94 -7.19
N LEU A 591 11.31 7.90 -7.39
CA LEU A 591 12.32 8.27 -6.39
C LEU A 591 12.00 9.60 -5.66
N ALA A 592 11.17 10.47 -6.25
CA ALA A 592 10.91 11.80 -5.71
C ALA A 592 9.93 11.80 -4.52
N PRO A 593 10.10 12.73 -3.56
CA PRO A 593 9.10 12.99 -2.51
C PRO A 593 7.74 13.38 -3.12
N GLY A 594 6.65 12.98 -2.45
CA GLY A 594 5.28 13.29 -2.86
C GLY A 594 4.84 12.68 -4.20
N SER A 595 5.66 11.81 -4.80
CA SER A 595 5.35 11.17 -6.09
C SER A 595 4.32 10.06 -5.95
N PHE A 596 3.69 9.70 -7.07
CA PHE A 596 2.86 8.50 -7.15
C PHE A 596 3.46 7.51 -8.14
N GLY A 597 3.47 6.22 -7.77
CA GLY A 597 3.77 5.15 -8.73
C GLY A 597 2.66 5.08 -9.79
N VAL A 598 1.42 4.92 -9.32
CA VAL A 598 0.21 5.01 -10.13
C VAL A 598 -0.72 6.04 -9.50
N LEU A 599 -1.37 6.89 -10.29
CA LEU A 599 -2.44 7.78 -9.84
C LEU A 599 -3.61 7.71 -10.83
N ALA A 600 -4.73 7.16 -10.39
CA ALA A 600 -5.97 7.10 -11.16
C ALA A 600 -7.01 8.06 -10.55
N SER A 601 -7.68 8.89 -11.35
CA SER A 601 -8.69 9.83 -10.86
C SER A 601 -9.73 10.16 -11.91
N GLY A 602 -10.97 10.45 -11.51
CA GLY A 602 -12.08 10.79 -12.40
C GLY A 602 -12.92 9.57 -12.77
N THR A 603 -14.22 9.80 -12.99
CA THR A 603 -15.15 8.75 -13.42
C THR A 603 -14.68 8.13 -14.74
N GLY A 604 -14.57 6.81 -14.78
CA GLY A 604 -14.09 6.07 -15.97
C GLY A 604 -12.59 5.79 -15.99
N ALA A 605 -11.81 6.34 -15.05
CA ALA A 605 -10.40 5.99 -14.89
C ALA A 605 -10.24 4.55 -14.39
N THR A 606 -9.65 3.68 -15.22
CA THR A 606 -9.42 2.27 -14.88
C THR A 606 -7.95 1.88 -15.03
N VAL A 607 -7.41 1.20 -14.03
CA VAL A 607 -6.04 0.64 -14.06
C VAL A 607 -6.10 -0.83 -13.70
N ASP A 608 -5.67 -1.72 -14.60
CA ASP A 608 -5.57 -3.16 -14.34
C ASP A 608 -4.12 -3.63 -14.51
N LEU A 609 -3.48 -4.06 -13.42
CA LEU A 609 -2.11 -4.57 -13.42
C LEU A 609 -2.08 -6.06 -13.06
N THR A 610 -1.30 -6.84 -13.81
CA THR A 610 -1.11 -8.29 -13.60
C THR A 610 0.38 -8.61 -13.55
N GLY A 611 0.89 -9.14 -12.43
CA GLY A 611 2.31 -9.35 -12.20
C GLY A 611 3.10 -8.03 -12.06
N GLY A 612 4.42 -8.13 -11.91
CA GLY A 612 5.30 -6.96 -11.78
C GLY A 612 5.25 -6.28 -10.42
N SER A 613 5.67 -5.01 -10.36
CA SER A 613 5.79 -4.27 -9.10
C SER A 613 5.59 -2.76 -9.25
N VAL A 614 5.15 -2.11 -8.17
CA VAL A 614 5.07 -0.65 -8.05
C VAL A 614 5.77 -0.25 -6.75
N VAL A 615 6.89 0.48 -6.85
CA VAL A 615 7.72 0.85 -5.71
C VAL A 615 7.97 2.35 -5.68
N THR A 616 7.78 2.99 -4.53
CA THR A 616 8.07 4.42 -4.33
C THR A 616 9.02 4.62 -3.16
N TYR A 617 9.94 5.59 -3.23
CA TYR A 617 10.99 5.78 -2.21
C TYR A 617 10.91 7.12 -1.45
N GLY A 618 10.29 8.15 -2.04
CA GLY A 618 10.27 9.49 -1.46
C GLY A 618 9.35 9.65 -0.25
N ALA A 619 9.67 10.59 0.64
CA ALA A 619 8.76 10.97 1.74
C ALA A 619 7.42 11.47 1.18
N GLY A 620 6.30 11.03 1.75
CA GLY A 620 4.96 11.31 1.25
C GLY A 620 4.64 10.72 -0.13
N ALA A 621 5.49 9.85 -0.68
CA ALA A 621 5.23 9.21 -1.97
C ALA A 621 4.34 7.98 -1.80
N HIS A 622 3.28 7.85 -2.59
CA HIS A 622 2.33 6.74 -2.49
C HIS A 622 2.45 5.82 -3.70
N ALA A 623 2.48 4.50 -3.50
CA ALA A 623 2.66 3.60 -4.63
C ALA A 623 1.43 3.56 -5.54
N ILE A 624 0.22 3.47 -4.98
CA ILE A 624 -1.04 3.58 -5.70
C ILE A 624 -1.88 4.73 -5.12
N GLY A 625 -2.26 5.68 -5.97
CA GLY A 625 -3.16 6.79 -5.68
C GLY A 625 -4.52 6.59 -6.34
N LEU A 626 -5.61 6.74 -5.58
CA LEU A 626 -6.98 6.69 -6.10
C LEU A 626 -7.72 8.01 -5.81
N GLY A 627 -7.98 8.79 -6.85
CA GLY A 627 -8.89 9.94 -6.83
C GLY A 627 -10.34 9.53 -7.10
N ARG A 628 -11.28 10.46 -6.90
CA ARG A 628 -12.73 10.22 -6.99
C ARG A 628 -13.14 9.52 -8.29
N GLY A 629 -13.92 8.44 -8.20
CA GLY A 629 -14.45 7.69 -9.34
C GLY A 629 -13.50 6.68 -9.98
N ALA A 630 -12.27 6.53 -9.46
CA ALA A 630 -11.28 5.60 -9.99
C ALA A 630 -11.49 4.14 -9.56
N ARG A 631 -11.10 3.21 -10.44
CA ARG A 631 -11.03 1.77 -10.17
C ARG A 631 -9.64 1.23 -10.48
N VAL A 632 -9.06 0.50 -9.54
CA VAL A 632 -7.76 -0.17 -9.69
C VAL A 632 -7.87 -1.65 -9.36
N THR A 633 -7.35 -2.51 -10.24
CA THR A 633 -7.28 -3.97 -10.05
C THR A 633 -5.82 -4.42 -10.10
N LEU A 634 -5.38 -5.17 -9.10
CA LEU A 634 -4.01 -5.68 -8.99
C LEU A 634 -4.01 -7.21 -8.82
N THR A 635 -3.47 -7.93 -9.80
CA THR A 635 -3.38 -9.39 -9.79
C THR A 635 -1.92 -9.86 -9.75
N GLY A 636 -1.45 -10.44 -8.65
CA GLY A 636 -0.06 -10.91 -8.53
C GLY A 636 0.99 -9.79 -8.48
N VAL A 637 0.60 -8.58 -8.07
CA VAL A 637 1.46 -7.38 -8.08
C VAL A 637 2.08 -7.15 -6.71
N THR A 638 3.36 -6.76 -6.67
CA THR A 638 4.02 -6.29 -5.43
C THR A 638 4.00 -4.77 -5.36
N VAL A 639 3.38 -4.21 -4.32
CA VAL A 639 3.27 -2.76 -4.11
C VAL A 639 3.96 -2.37 -2.81
N SER A 640 4.95 -1.48 -2.91
CA SER A 640 5.78 -1.07 -1.77
C SER A 640 6.02 0.43 -1.73
N ALA A 641 5.75 1.07 -0.59
CA ALA A 641 6.11 2.47 -0.35
C ALA A 641 7.18 2.58 0.74
N LEU A 642 8.36 3.08 0.38
CA LEU A 642 9.58 3.02 1.19
C LEU A 642 9.99 4.38 1.78
N GLY A 643 9.11 5.38 1.74
CA GLY A 643 9.34 6.70 2.32
C GLY A 643 8.65 6.92 3.68
N ALA A 644 9.08 7.92 4.44
CA ALA A 644 8.32 8.38 5.61
C ALA A 644 6.98 9.00 5.19
N ALA A 645 5.95 8.92 6.05
CA ALA A 645 4.59 9.42 5.76
C ALA A 645 4.00 8.95 4.41
N SER A 646 4.46 7.80 3.91
CA SER A 646 3.97 7.17 2.70
C SER A 646 2.86 6.15 3.00
N ALA A 647 2.17 5.70 1.96
CA ALA A 647 1.32 4.52 2.03
C ALA A 647 1.45 3.70 0.74
N ALA A 648 1.30 2.38 0.84
CA ALA A 648 1.26 1.54 -0.35
C ALA A 648 0.07 1.93 -1.24
N VAL A 649 -1.06 2.26 -0.61
CA VAL A 649 -2.26 2.77 -1.25
C VAL A 649 -2.75 4.02 -0.51
N ALA A 650 -3.01 5.10 -1.23
CA ALA A 650 -3.70 6.27 -0.71
C ALA A 650 -4.87 6.63 -1.61
N SER A 651 -6.07 6.76 -1.04
CA SER A 651 -7.15 7.46 -1.74
C SER A 651 -7.13 8.93 -1.37
N VAL A 652 -7.22 9.80 -2.38
CA VAL A 652 -6.98 11.25 -2.26
C VAL A 652 -8.15 12.03 -2.81
N ALA A 653 -8.44 13.19 -2.22
CA ALA A 653 -9.52 14.08 -2.66
C ALA A 653 -9.15 14.89 -3.92
N THR A 654 -8.69 14.22 -4.98
CA THR A 654 -8.38 14.84 -6.28
C THR A 654 -9.48 14.53 -7.31
N GLY A 655 -9.70 15.46 -8.25
CA GLY A 655 -10.74 15.39 -9.29
C GLY A 655 -11.94 16.30 -9.02
N SER A 656 -11.84 17.58 -9.37
CA SER A 656 -12.98 18.51 -9.39
C SER A 656 -13.90 18.14 -10.56
N GLY A 657 -15.15 17.77 -10.28
CA GLY A 657 -16.17 17.48 -11.30
C GLY A 657 -16.83 16.09 -11.22
N SER A 658 -16.32 15.15 -10.42
CA SER A 658 -17.05 13.89 -10.16
C SER A 658 -17.99 14.04 -8.96
N ALA A 659 -19.27 13.71 -9.16
CA ALA A 659 -20.28 13.65 -8.10
C ALA A 659 -20.06 12.45 -7.14
N SER A 660 -19.30 11.43 -7.56
CA SER A 660 -19.07 10.21 -6.78
C SER A 660 -17.81 10.35 -5.91
N ARG A 661 -17.95 10.08 -4.62
CA ARG A 661 -16.82 9.94 -3.67
C ARG A 661 -16.20 8.54 -3.69
N ALA A 662 -16.84 7.59 -4.38
CA ALA A 662 -16.47 6.18 -4.34
C ALA A 662 -15.21 5.90 -5.16
N VAL A 663 -14.34 5.06 -4.61
CA VAL A 663 -13.16 4.49 -5.25
C VAL A 663 -13.08 3.01 -4.90
N SER A 664 -12.57 2.18 -5.81
CA SER A 664 -12.48 0.74 -5.58
C SER A 664 -11.09 0.19 -5.91
N LEU A 665 -10.54 -0.60 -4.98
CA LEU A 665 -9.30 -1.35 -5.15
C LEU A 665 -9.57 -2.84 -4.99
N THR A 666 -9.17 -3.63 -5.99
CA THR A 666 -9.27 -5.10 -5.94
C THR A 666 -7.87 -5.72 -6.01
N LEU A 667 -7.58 -6.63 -5.08
CA LEU A 667 -6.31 -7.36 -4.97
C LEU A 667 -6.56 -8.86 -5.14
N SER A 668 -5.79 -9.51 -6.00
CA SER A 668 -5.79 -10.97 -6.14
C SER A 668 -4.36 -11.50 -6.21
N GLY A 669 -3.91 -12.32 -5.24
CA GLY A 669 -2.53 -12.79 -5.21
C GLY A 669 -1.47 -11.68 -5.01
N SER A 670 -1.87 -10.48 -4.58
CA SER A 670 -1.02 -9.29 -4.55
C SER A 670 -0.49 -9.00 -3.15
N THR A 671 0.59 -8.22 -3.06
CA THR A 671 1.19 -7.82 -1.78
C THR A 671 1.25 -6.30 -1.65
N LEU A 672 0.84 -5.78 -0.49
CA LEU A 672 0.95 -4.37 -0.12
C LEU A 672 1.86 -4.22 1.10
N SER A 673 2.82 -3.31 1.05
CA SER A 673 3.67 -2.98 2.19
C SER A 673 4.09 -1.51 2.19
N ALA A 674 4.29 -0.94 3.38
CA ALA A 674 4.85 0.41 3.52
C ALA A 674 5.79 0.50 4.72
N LEU A 675 6.94 1.16 4.53
CA LEU A 675 7.93 1.38 5.59
C LEU A 675 7.40 2.33 6.67
N SER A 676 6.45 3.21 6.33
CA SER A 676 5.76 4.09 7.28
C SER A 676 4.91 3.33 8.30
N GLY A 677 4.66 2.04 8.07
CA GLY A 677 3.71 1.24 8.84
C GLY A 677 2.25 1.41 8.39
N THR A 678 1.93 2.25 7.40
CA THR A 678 0.56 2.42 6.87
C THR A 678 0.44 1.81 5.48
N ALA A 679 -0.24 0.67 5.35
CA ALA A 679 -0.46 0.02 4.07
C ALA A 679 -1.49 0.78 3.22
N VAL A 680 -2.60 1.19 3.84
CA VAL A 680 -3.71 1.85 3.15
C VAL A 680 -4.15 3.08 3.94
N ALA A 681 -4.32 4.20 3.26
CA ALA A 681 -4.84 5.43 3.83
C ALA A 681 -5.99 5.97 2.98
N ALA A 682 -7.22 5.96 3.51
CA ALA A 682 -8.38 6.53 2.85
C ALA A 682 -8.61 7.99 3.29
N GLN A 683 -8.51 8.96 2.37
CA GLN A 683 -8.68 10.38 2.68
C GLN A 683 -9.70 11.04 1.76
N GLY A 684 -10.76 11.60 2.35
CA GLY A 684 -11.80 12.39 1.64
C GLY A 684 -12.57 11.66 0.53
N THR A 685 -12.50 10.33 0.51
CA THR A 685 -13.10 9.42 -0.48
C THR A 685 -13.55 8.13 0.19
N ASP A 686 -14.58 7.49 -0.36
CA ASP A 686 -15.13 6.23 0.17
C ASP A 686 -14.46 5.06 -0.56
N LEU A 687 -13.63 4.30 0.15
CA LEU A 687 -12.81 3.23 -0.41
C LEU A 687 -13.44 1.85 -0.15
N THR A 688 -13.75 1.14 -1.22
CA THR A 688 -14.02 -0.31 -1.17
C THR A 688 -12.77 -1.08 -1.53
N LEU A 689 -12.25 -1.88 -0.61
CA LEU A 689 -11.08 -2.74 -0.77
C LEU A 689 -11.48 -4.21 -0.70
N THR A 690 -11.21 -4.97 -1.75
CA THR A 690 -11.40 -6.43 -1.78
C THR A 690 -10.06 -7.11 -2.01
N ALA A 691 -9.72 -8.09 -1.17
CA ALA A 691 -8.47 -8.82 -1.25
C ALA A 691 -8.71 -10.34 -1.21
N SER A 692 -8.22 -11.05 -2.23
CA SER A 692 -8.26 -12.51 -2.32
C SER A 692 -6.85 -13.08 -2.45
N ASN A 693 -6.49 -14.09 -1.66
CA ASN A 693 -5.14 -14.70 -1.61
C ASN A 693 -4.01 -13.65 -1.56
N SER A 694 -4.25 -12.52 -0.88
CA SER A 694 -3.37 -11.34 -0.92
C SER A 694 -2.80 -11.06 0.47
N ARG A 695 -1.65 -10.38 0.53
CA ARG A 695 -0.99 -10.01 1.79
C ARG A 695 -0.93 -8.50 1.95
N ILE A 696 -1.50 -7.97 3.03
CA ILE A 696 -1.45 -6.56 3.40
C ILE A 696 -0.60 -6.44 4.66
N THR A 697 0.50 -5.68 4.63
CA THR A 697 1.38 -5.48 5.79
C THR A 697 1.43 -4.00 6.15
N GLY A 698 0.87 -3.65 7.31
CA GLY A 698 0.73 -2.28 7.79
C GLY A 698 -0.72 -1.92 8.16
N ALA A 699 -0.89 -0.74 8.75
CA ALA A 699 -2.18 -0.24 9.19
C ALA A 699 -3.06 0.15 7.99
N ILE A 700 -4.36 0.05 8.20
CA ILE A 700 -5.39 0.55 7.29
C ILE A 700 -6.09 1.69 8.03
N THR A 701 -5.97 2.90 7.51
CA THR A 701 -6.41 4.13 8.18
C THR A 701 -7.43 4.88 7.31
N ARG A 702 -8.27 5.71 7.95
CA ARG A 702 -9.20 6.60 7.25
C ARG A 702 -9.37 7.94 7.95
N SER A 703 -9.65 8.99 7.17
CA SER A 703 -10.07 10.29 7.70
C SER A 703 -11.52 10.26 8.20
N ALA A 704 -11.92 11.26 8.98
CA ALA A 704 -13.27 11.36 9.54
C ALA A 704 -14.37 11.51 8.46
N ASP A 705 -14.01 12.06 7.30
CA ASP A 705 -14.89 12.27 6.15
C ASP A 705 -14.80 11.16 5.08
N ALA A 706 -14.12 10.05 5.38
CA ALA A 706 -14.00 8.89 4.50
C ALA A 706 -14.67 7.66 5.12
N ARG A 707 -15.31 6.83 4.28
CA ARG A 707 -15.69 5.45 4.61
C ARG A 707 -14.65 4.46 4.04
N LEU A 708 -14.39 3.37 4.75
CA LEU A 708 -13.57 2.27 4.26
C LEU A 708 -14.24 0.92 4.51
N ASP A 709 -14.57 0.21 3.44
CA ASP A 709 -15.14 -1.14 3.48
C ASP A 709 -14.10 -2.15 3.00
N LEU A 710 -13.84 -3.20 3.78
CA LEU A 710 -12.81 -4.20 3.52
C LEU A 710 -13.37 -5.62 3.49
N THR A 711 -13.08 -6.36 2.43
CA THR A 711 -13.29 -7.82 2.35
C THR A 711 -11.95 -8.53 2.21
N LEU A 712 -11.64 -9.42 3.16
CA LEU A 712 -10.52 -10.36 3.10
C LEU A 712 -11.07 -11.76 2.80
N ASP A 713 -10.64 -12.37 1.69
CA ASP A 713 -11.11 -13.68 1.24
C ASP A 713 -9.95 -14.58 0.77
N ALA A 714 -10.25 -15.86 0.54
CA ALA A 714 -9.39 -16.85 -0.10
C ALA A 714 -7.98 -16.96 0.53
N GLY A 715 -7.89 -17.04 1.86
CA GLY A 715 -6.61 -17.19 2.56
C GLY A 715 -5.77 -15.92 2.63
N SER A 716 -6.37 -14.74 2.40
CA SER A 716 -5.67 -13.47 2.53
C SER A 716 -5.13 -13.26 3.94
N THR A 717 -4.04 -12.50 4.06
CA THR A 717 -3.44 -12.16 5.35
C THR A 717 -3.28 -10.65 5.49
N TRP A 718 -3.87 -10.08 6.54
CA TRP A 718 -3.58 -8.71 6.97
C TRP A 718 -2.72 -8.72 8.23
N VAL A 719 -1.49 -8.24 8.12
CA VAL A 719 -0.58 -8.07 9.26
C VAL A 719 -0.61 -6.62 9.73
N LEU A 720 -1.20 -6.39 10.91
CA LEU A 720 -1.18 -5.10 11.57
C LEU A 720 0.23 -4.82 12.12
N PRO A 721 0.69 -3.55 12.07
CA PRO A 721 1.97 -3.16 12.62
C PRO A 721 1.94 -3.18 14.15
N ALA A 722 3.13 -3.21 14.77
CA ALA A 722 3.23 -3.04 16.21
C ALA A 722 2.73 -1.65 16.64
N ALA A 723 2.34 -1.51 17.91
CA ALA A 723 1.82 -0.26 18.45
C ALA A 723 2.83 0.89 18.30
N GLY A 724 2.33 2.07 17.95
CA GLY A 724 3.12 3.28 17.73
C GLY A 724 2.24 4.50 17.48
N ALA A 725 2.82 5.70 17.58
CA ALA A 725 2.09 6.95 17.36
C ALA A 725 1.53 7.04 15.93
N GLY A 726 0.21 7.26 15.78
CA GLY A 726 -0.44 7.50 14.49
C GLY A 726 -0.75 6.26 13.65
N VAL A 727 -0.68 5.05 14.23
CA VAL A 727 -0.80 3.77 13.49
C VAL A 727 -2.10 3.00 13.79
N ALA A 728 -3.16 3.70 14.22
CA ALA A 728 -4.43 3.07 14.60
C ALA A 728 -5.20 2.58 13.36
N SER A 729 -5.45 1.27 13.28
CA SER A 729 -6.20 0.70 12.15
C SER A 729 -7.70 0.88 12.35
N ARG A 730 -8.40 1.40 11.34
CA ARG A 730 -9.85 1.63 11.36
C ARG A 730 -10.49 1.28 10.02
N VAL A 731 -11.56 0.48 10.10
CA VAL A 731 -12.40 0.04 8.98
C VAL A 731 -13.86 0.25 9.38
N ASP A 732 -14.74 0.58 8.44
CA ASP A 732 -16.18 0.72 8.75
C ASP A 732 -16.89 -0.62 8.64
N ASP A 733 -16.81 -1.31 7.50
CA ASP A 733 -17.33 -2.68 7.36
C ASP A 733 -16.20 -3.66 7.01
N LEU A 734 -16.02 -4.69 7.83
CA LEU A 734 -14.99 -5.71 7.66
C LEU A 734 -15.59 -7.11 7.51
N THR A 735 -15.36 -7.74 6.36
CA THR A 735 -15.60 -9.18 6.16
C THR A 735 -14.28 -9.94 6.21
N ASN A 736 -14.18 -10.96 7.06
CA ASN A 736 -13.03 -11.86 7.17
C ASN A 736 -13.45 -13.29 6.83
N ALA A 737 -13.32 -13.68 5.56
CA ALA A 737 -13.72 -14.97 5.03
C ALA A 737 -12.50 -15.87 4.79
N GLY A 738 -12.37 -16.95 5.56
CA GLY A 738 -11.26 -17.91 5.45
C GLY A 738 -9.86 -17.27 5.44
N SER A 739 -9.71 -16.10 6.07
CA SER A 739 -8.53 -15.24 6.00
C SER A 739 -8.01 -14.93 7.40
N THR A 740 -6.77 -14.42 7.50
CA THR A 740 -6.11 -14.15 8.79
C THR A 740 -5.83 -12.66 8.97
N ILE A 741 -6.24 -12.12 10.11
CA ILE A 741 -5.82 -10.81 10.59
C ILE A 741 -4.85 -11.06 11.75
N ALA A 742 -3.59 -10.67 11.60
CA ALA A 742 -2.53 -10.93 12.56
C ALA A 742 -1.95 -9.63 13.10
N PHE A 743 -1.93 -9.50 14.42
CA PHE A 743 -1.25 -8.41 15.10
C PHE A 743 0.24 -8.76 15.22
N SER A 744 1.11 -7.85 14.76
CA SER A 744 2.55 -8.00 14.99
C SER A 744 2.86 -8.06 16.49
N ALA A 745 3.96 -8.73 16.84
CA ALA A 745 4.42 -8.79 18.22
C ALA A 745 4.48 -7.38 18.86
N PRO A 746 4.07 -7.24 20.13
CA PRO A 746 4.00 -5.96 20.80
C PRO A 746 5.39 -5.31 20.89
N ALA A 747 5.42 -3.99 20.73
CA ALA A 747 6.63 -3.18 20.88
C ALA A 747 6.68 -2.54 22.27
N ALA A 748 7.74 -1.77 22.57
CA ALA A 748 7.84 -1.03 23.83
C ALA A 748 6.65 -0.07 24.09
N ALA A 749 5.97 0.38 23.03
CA ALA A 749 4.76 1.21 23.10
C ALA A 749 3.50 0.44 23.52
N GLY A 750 3.59 -0.88 23.73
CA GLY A 750 2.49 -1.74 24.17
C GLY A 750 1.83 -2.53 23.04
N PHE A 751 0.55 -2.79 23.23
CA PHE A 751 -0.30 -3.60 22.34
C PHE A 751 -1.08 -2.73 21.36
N GLN A 752 -1.44 -3.31 20.22
CA GLN A 752 -2.07 -2.60 19.12
C GLN A 752 -3.60 -2.76 19.13
N SER A 753 -4.32 -1.82 18.51
CA SER A 753 -5.77 -1.90 18.32
C SER A 753 -6.20 -1.85 16.86
N LEU A 754 -7.27 -2.60 16.56
CA LEU A 754 -8.05 -2.54 15.32
C LEU A 754 -9.47 -2.12 15.68
N THR A 755 -9.95 -1.02 15.12
CA THR A 755 -11.35 -0.59 15.24
C THR A 755 -12.12 -0.92 13.97
N VAL A 756 -13.29 -1.55 14.12
CA VAL A 756 -14.22 -1.87 13.04
C VAL A 756 -15.60 -1.33 13.39
N GLY A 757 -16.39 -0.89 12.40
CA GLY A 757 -17.81 -0.61 12.61
C GLY A 757 -18.61 -1.91 12.72
N THR A 758 -18.81 -2.56 11.57
CA THR A 758 -19.43 -3.90 11.46
C THR A 758 -18.37 -4.95 11.15
N TYR A 759 -18.53 -6.16 11.71
CA TYR A 759 -17.66 -7.29 11.44
C TYR A 759 -18.45 -8.56 11.07
N ALA A 760 -18.05 -9.20 9.98
CA ALA A 760 -18.58 -10.49 9.56
C ALA A 760 -17.44 -11.52 9.44
N GLY A 761 -17.38 -12.47 10.37
CA GLY A 761 -16.48 -13.61 10.31
C GLY A 761 -17.09 -14.77 9.52
N VAL A 762 -16.38 -15.29 8.53
CA VAL A 762 -16.79 -16.51 7.79
C VAL A 762 -15.63 -17.51 7.85
N GLY A 763 -15.41 -18.10 9.03
CA GLY A 763 -14.27 -18.98 9.27
C GLY A 763 -12.92 -18.25 9.25
N GLY A 764 -12.92 -16.95 9.52
CA GLY A 764 -11.70 -16.14 9.60
C GLY A 764 -10.92 -16.37 10.90
N THR A 765 -9.67 -15.92 10.94
CA THR A 765 -8.79 -15.98 12.11
C THR A 765 -8.34 -14.58 12.55
N LEU A 766 -8.36 -14.33 13.86
CA LEU A 766 -7.67 -13.22 14.52
C LEU A 766 -6.48 -13.79 15.30
N SER A 767 -5.26 -13.41 14.95
CA SER A 767 -4.05 -13.77 15.70
C SER A 767 -3.58 -12.58 16.52
N MET A 768 -3.66 -12.69 17.84
CA MET A 768 -3.51 -11.60 18.81
C MET A 768 -2.43 -11.94 19.83
N ASN A 769 -1.83 -10.93 20.46
CA ASN A 769 -0.88 -11.10 21.56
C ASN A 769 -1.52 -10.70 22.88
N ALA A 770 -1.23 -11.43 23.96
CA ALA A 770 -1.75 -11.12 25.29
C ALA A 770 -0.71 -11.37 26.38
N ALA A 771 -0.50 -10.38 27.25
CA ALA A 771 0.29 -10.55 28.46
C ALA A 771 -0.50 -11.37 29.49
N LEU A 772 -0.10 -12.62 29.70
CA LEU A 772 -0.81 -13.54 30.60
C LEU A 772 -0.42 -13.23 32.05
N ALA A 773 -0.98 -12.17 32.63
CA ALA A 773 -0.69 -11.74 34.00
C ALA A 773 -1.90 -11.02 34.63
N PRO A 774 -1.95 -10.86 35.97
CA PRO A 774 -2.98 -10.04 36.60
C PRO A 774 -2.95 -8.60 36.04
N GLY A 775 -4.05 -8.15 35.44
CA GLY A 775 -4.12 -6.83 34.78
C GLY A 775 -3.29 -6.69 33.51
N GLY A 776 -2.90 -7.82 32.88
CA GLY A 776 -2.09 -7.82 31.65
C GLY A 776 -2.78 -7.12 30.47
N GLY A 777 -1.98 -6.42 29.65
CA GLY A 777 -2.42 -5.83 28.39
C GLY A 777 -2.53 -6.88 27.27
N ALA A 778 -3.24 -6.54 26.20
CA ALA A 778 -3.35 -7.36 25.01
C ALA A 778 -3.70 -6.52 23.79
N ASP A 779 -3.50 -7.09 22.60
CA ASP A 779 -4.05 -6.50 21.38
C ASP A 779 -5.57 -6.40 21.48
N ARG A 780 -6.15 -5.41 20.81
CA ARG A 780 -7.57 -5.09 20.94
C ARG A 780 -8.29 -5.09 19.61
N PHE A 781 -9.35 -5.89 19.51
CA PHE A 781 -10.33 -5.82 18.44
C PHE A 781 -11.57 -5.06 18.93
N VAL A 782 -11.80 -3.85 18.42
CA VAL A 782 -12.87 -2.94 18.87
C VAL A 782 -13.99 -2.91 17.84
N VAL A 783 -15.22 -3.21 18.26
CA VAL A 783 -16.45 -3.09 17.47
C VAL A 783 -17.16 -1.80 17.87
N ASP A 784 -17.13 -0.80 16.99
CA ASP A 784 -17.55 0.58 17.23
C ASP A 784 -18.90 0.88 16.56
N GLY A 785 -19.98 0.80 17.34
CA GLY A 785 -21.35 1.13 16.93
C GLY A 785 -22.08 0.08 16.07
N GLY A 786 -21.38 -0.87 15.45
CA GLY A 786 -21.96 -1.93 14.62
C GLY A 786 -22.09 -3.30 15.30
N LEU A 787 -22.31 -4.34 14.50
CA LEU A 787 -22.46 -5.73 14.96
C LEU A 787 -21.26 -6.57 14.49
N ALA A 788 -20.62 -7.29 15.41
CA ALA A 788 -19.75 -8.41 15.07
C ALA A 788 -20.55 -9.72 15.06
N SER A 789 -20.47 -10.47 13.97
CA SER A 789 -21.24 -11.71 13.77
C SER A 789 -20.48 -12.76 12.96
N GLY A 790 -21.07 -13.96 12.83
CA GLY A 790 -20.50 -15.06 12.08
C GLY A 790 -19.63 -15.97 12.95
N THR A 791 -18.52 -16.49 12.41
CA THR A 791 -17.56 -17.33 13.15
C THR A 791 -16.13 -16.87 12.92
N THR A 792 -15.37 -16.76 14.00
CA THR A 792 -13.96 -16.34 13.97
C THR A 792 -13.14 -17.04 15.04
N SER A 793 -12.02 -17.61 14.60
CA SER A 793 -11.04 -18.26 15.47
C SER A 793 -10.08 -17.21 16.05
N VAL A 794 -9.96 -17.13 17.37
CA VAL A 794 -9.04 -16.22 18.07
C VAL A 794 -7.81 -17.02 18.53
N LEU A 795 -6.69 -16.83 17.86
CA LEU A 795 -5.40 -17.38 18.27
C LEU A 795 -4.70 -16.37 19.16
N VAL A 796 -4.30 -16.78 20.36
CA VAL A 796 -3.58 -15.92 21.30
C VAL A 796 -2.15 -16.40 21.43
N THR A 797 -1.21 -15.52 21.15
CA THR A 797 0.20 -15.71 21.45
C THR A 797 0.48 -15.17 22.86
N PRO A 798 0.85 -16.05 23.82
CA PRO A 798 1.19 -15.61 25.17
C PRO A 798 2.42 -14.70 25.18
N VAL A 799 2.36 -13.64 25.99
CA VAL A 799 3.49 -12.78 26.32
C VAL A 799 3.74 -12.88 27.83
N GLY A 800 4.95 -13.28 28.21
CA GLY A 800 5.32 -13.50 29.62
C GLY A 800 4.94 -14.88 30.15
N ASP A 801 4.99 -15.02 31.48
CA ASP A 801 5.05 -16.31 32.20
C ASP A 801 3.71 -16.84 32.74
N GLY A 802 2.58 -16.19 32.45
CA GLY A 802 1.29 -16.63 32.97
C GLY A 802 1.07 -16.23 34.43
N GLY A 803 -0.13 -15.79 34.80
CA GLY A 803 -0.54 -15.55 36.17
C GLY A 803 -2.06 -15.47 36.31
N LEU A 804 -2.56 -15.60 37.54
CA LEU A 804 -4.00 -15.62 37.80
C LEU A 804 -4.64 -14.28 37.41
N THR A 805 -5.56 -14.30 36.45
CA THR A 805 -6.30 -13.11 36.03
C THR A 805 -7.20 -12.58 37.16
N SER A 806 -7.33 -11.27 37.28
CA SER A 806 -8.20 -10.61 38.26
C SER A 806 -9.33 -9.82 37.58
N GLY A 807 -10.46 -9.67 38.29
CA GLY A 807 -11.65 -8.96 37.79
C GLY A 807 -12.15 -9.54 36.47
N ASP A 808 -12.35 -8.69 35.47
CA ASP A 808 -12.88 -9.10 34.16
C ASP A 808 -11.87 -9.93 33.34
N GLY A 809 -10.59 -9.95 33.68
CA GLY A 809 -9.53 -10.63 32.95
C GLY A 809 -8.85 -9.76 31.87
N ILE A 810 -8.17 -10.40 30.93
CA ILE A 810 -7.40 -9.71 29.88
C ILE A 810 -8.30 -9.49 28.67
N ARG A 811 -8.74 -8.24 28.45
CA ARG A 811 -9.68 -7.92 27.37
C ARG A 811 -9.01 -8.08 26.00
N LEU A 812 -9.64 -8.82 25.09
CA LEU A 812 -9.19 -9.00 23.70
C LEU A 812 -10.15 -8.32 22.72
N ILE A 813 -11.44 -8.39 23.01
CA ILE A 813 -12.49 -7.88 22.13
C ILE A 813 -13.34 -6.91 22.94
N GLU A 814 -13.61 -5.76 22.36
CA GLU A 814 -14.27 -4.65 23.02
C GLU A 814 -15.38 -4.08 22.14
N THR A 815 -16.45 -3.66 22.80
CA THR A 815 -17.56 -2.93 22.18
C THR A 815 -17.50 -1.47 22.58
N ALA A 816 -17.68 -0.58 21.60
CA ALA A 816 -17.67 0.87 21.79
C ALA A 816 -18.91 1.50 21.12
N ASN A 817 -19.37 2.64 21.64
CA ASN A 817 -20.45 3.47 21.08
C ASN A 817 -21.72 2.70 20.65
N GLY A 818 -22.12 1.70 21.43
CA GLY A 818 -23.31 0.88 21.15
C GLY A 818 -23.07 -0.34 20.27
N GLY A 819 -21.81 -0.68 19.97
CA GLY A 819 -21.42 -1.90 19.28
C GLY A 819 -21.88 -3.16 20.02
N ARG A 820 -22.13 -4.24 19.28
CA ARG A 820 -22.69 -5.50 19.78
C ARG A 820 -21.93 -6.70 19.23
N ILE A 821 -21.96 -7.82 19.94
CA ILE A 821 -21.34 -9.07 19.50
C ILE A 821 -22.37 -10.19 19.53
N ALA A 822 -22.61 -10.82 18.37
CA ALA A 822 -23.51 -11.95 18.25
C ALA A 822 -22.93 -13.18 18.98
N PRO A 823 -23.79 -14.05 19.55
CA PRO A 823 -23.34 -15.30 20.15
C PRO A 823 -22.52 -16.15 19.17
N GLY A 824 -21.39 -16.69 19.62
CA GLY A 824 -20.51 -17.54 18.80
C GLY A 824 -19.66 -16.81 17.76
N ALA A 825 -19.69 -15.47 17.71
CA ALA A 825 -18.87 -14.68 16.80
C ALA A 825 -17.37 -14.99 16.95
N PHE A 826 -16.92 -15.26 18.17
CA PHE A 826 -15.53 -15.54 18.49
C PHE A 826 -15.40 -16.82 19.31
N THR A 827 -14.39 -17.62 18.99
CA THR A 827 -14.01 -18.82 19.75
C THR A 827 -12.50 -18.89 19.84
N LEU A 828 -11.97 -19.39 20.95
CA LEU A 828 -10.53 -19.60 21.08
C LEU A 828 -10.08 -20.67 20.06
N GLY A 829 -9.08 -20.34 19.25
CA GLY A 829 -8.64 -21.16 18.12
C GLY A 829 -7.61 -22.23 18.46
N ALA A 830 -6.91 -22.06 19.58
CA ALA A 830 -5.91 -22.99 20.10
C ALA A 830 -5.87 -22.87 21.63
N ARG A 831 -5.43 -23.93 22.30
CA ARG A 831 -5.26 -23.92 23.76
C ARG A 831 -4.28 -22.82 24.18
N VAL A 832 -4.63 -22.09 25.23
CA VAL A 832 -3.77 -21.07 25.83
C VAL A 832 -3.50 -21.47 27.28
N ALA A 833 -2.25 -21.79 27.59
CA ALA A 833 -1.83 -22.17 28.94
C ALA A 833 -0.43 -21.62 29.22
N SER A 834 -0.13 -21.38 30.49
CA SER A 834 1.19 -20.95 30.96
C SER A 834 1.34 -21.22 32.46
N GLY A 835 2.46 -21.82 32.84
CA GLY A 835 2.66 -22.36 34.19
C GLY A 835 1.55 -23.36 34.56
N ALA A 836 1.02 -23.25 35.77
CA ALA A 836 -0.06 -24.13 36.25
C ALA A 836 -1.45 -23.80 35.67
N LEU A 837 -1.58 -22.73 34.89
CA LEU A 837 -2.87 -22.13 34.55
C LEU A 837 -3.27 -22.32 33.09
N GLU A 838 -4.57 -22.60 32.91
CA GLU A 838 -5.23 -22.69 31.61
C GLU A 838 -6.18 -21.51 31.40
N TYR A 839 -6.12 -20.89 30.22
CA TYR A 839 -6.83 -19.66 29.90
C TYR A 839 -7.96 -19.94 28.92
N GLY A 840 -9.18 -19.57 29.30
CA GLY A 840 -10.36 -19.62 28.43
C GLY A 840 -10.77 -18.22 27.97
N LEU A 841 -11.47 -18.17 26.84
CA LEU A 841 -12.03 -16.94 26.28
C LEU A 841 -13.53 -16.85 26.63
N TYR A 842 -13.92 -15.78 27.32
CA TYR A 842 -15.27 -15.62 27.86
C TYR A 842 -15.87 -14.26 27.53
N GLN A 843 -17.17 -14.24 27.24
CA GLN A 843 -17.95 -13.02 27.02
C GLN A 843 -18.48 -12.45 28.34
N GLY A 844 -18.55 -11.11 28.42
CA GLY A 844 -19.13 -10.35 29.52
C GLY A 844 -18.15 -10.13 30.68
N GLY A 845 -18.51 -9.26 31.61
CA GLY A 845 -17.71 -8.91 32.79
C GLY A 845 -18.48 -8.05 33.79
N THR A 846 -17.86 -7.75 34.93
CA THR A 846 -18.38 -6.87 35.99
C THR A 846 -18.58 -5.43 35.53
N SER A 847 -17.85 -5.00 34.49
CA SER A 847 -18.05 -3.69 33.83
C SER A 847 -19.29 -3.61 32.92
N GLY A 848 -19.98 -4.73 32.65
CA GLY A 848 -21.13 -4.83 31.74
C GLY A 848 -20.71 -4.84 30.25
N GLY A 849 -21.65 -5.16 29.35
CA GLY A 849 -21.42 -5.14 27.89
C GLY A 849 -21.12 -6.50 27.25
N ASP A 850 -20.86 -6.47 25.94
CA ASP A 850 -20.65 -7.65 25.09
C ASP A 850 -19.15 -8.01 24.93
N ASP A 851 -18.24 -7.36 25.66
CA ASP A 851 -16.78 -7.51 25.60
C ASP A 851 -16.30 -8.94 25.89
N TRP A 852 -15.14 -9.34 25.35
CA TRP A 852 -14.56 -10.67 25.56
C TRP A 852 -13.17 -10.60 26.19
N PHE A 853 -12.95 -11.50 27.15
CA PHE A 853 -11.80 -11.53 28.01
C PHE A 853 -11.18 -12.92 28.08
N LEU A 854 -9.86 -12.96 28.08
CA LEU A 854 -9.11 -14.13 28.44
C LEU A 854 -9.02 -14.23 29.98
N ARG A 855 -9.41 -15.37 30.54
CA ARG A 855 -9.41 -15.62 32.00
C ARG A 855 -8.75 -16.94 32.32
N SER A 856 -7.96 -16.95 33.38
CA SER A 856 -7.35 -18.15 33.95
C SER A 856 -8.11 -18.67 35.18
N THR A 857 -9.38 -18.28 35.33
CA THR A 857 -10.28 -18.72 36.40
C THR A 857 -11.22 -19.80 35.88
N LEU A 858 -11.58 -20.73 36.75
CA LEU A 858 -12.40 -21.89 36.40
C LEU A 858 -13.77 -21.43 35.87
N GLY A 859 -14.15 -21.90 34.68
CA GLY A 859 -15.39 -21.50 34.01
C GLY A 859 -15.47 -20.01 33.64
N GLY A 860 -14.37 -19.27 33.74
CA GLY A 860 -14.33 -17.85 33.43
C GLY A 860 -14.96 -16.95 34.48
N ASP A 861 -15.04 -17.39 35.74
CA ASP A 861 -15.57 -16.58 36.83
C ASP A 861 -14.72 -15.32 37.08
N SER A 862 -15.36 -14.16 37.13
CA SER A 862 -14.72 -12.85 37.34
C SER A 862 -14.83 -12.36 38.79
N ALA A 863 -15.47 -13.13 39.68
CA ALA A 863 -15.66 -12.74 41.07
C ALA A 863 -14.35 -12.71 41.88
N ALA A 864 -14.32 -11.89 42.93
CA ALA A 864 -13.24 -11.91 43.90
C ALA A 864 -13.19 -13.28 44.60
N GLY A 865 -12.05 -13.97 44.52
CA GLY A 865 -11.89 -15.32 45.05
C GLY A 865 -12.26 -16.45 44.08
N ALA A 866 -12.47 -16.15 42.80
CA ALA A 866 -12.65 -17.17 41.76
C ALA A 866 -11.51 -18.19 41.77
N LEU A 867 -11.87 -19.47 41.59
CA LEU A 867 -10.91 -20.57 41.60
C LEU A 867 -9.99 -20.51 40.37
N PRO A 868 -8.69 -20.83 40.50
CA PRO A 868 -7.79 -20.91 39.36
C PRO A 868 -8.20 -22.05 38.42
N ASN A 869 -8.12 -21.85 37.11
CA ASN A 869 -8.29 -22.93 36.15
C ASN A 869 -6.96 -23.67 35.99
N ILE A 870 -6.80 -24.75 36.74
CA ILE A 870 -5.58 -25.56 36.79
C ILE A 870 -5.58 -26.51 35.59
N ARG A 871 -4.48 -26.48 34.84
CA ARG A 871 -4.28 -27.36 33.69
C ARG A 871 -4.16 -28.83 34.14
N PRO A 872 -4.62 -29.82 33.35
CA PRO A 872 -4.58 -31.23 33.75
C PRO A 872 -3.17 -31.78 34.02
N GLU A 873 -2.15 -31.26 33.34
CA GLU A 873 -0.75 -31.68 33.47
C GLU A 873 -0.24 -31.55 34.92
N VAL A 874 -0.69 -30.53 35.65
CA VAL A 874 -0.29 -30.31 37.05
C VAL A 874 -0.65 -31.51 37.93
N ALA A 875 -1.81 -32.13 37.70
CA ALA A 875 -2.20 -33.32 38.46
C ALA A 875 -1.30 -34.52 38.15
N LEU A 876 -0.87 -34.69 36.89
CA LEU A 876 0.03 -35.76 36.48
C LEU A 876 1.42 -35.59 37.07
N ASP A 877 1.97 -34.38 36.96
CA ASP A 877 3.30 -34.05 37.45
C ASP A 877 3.37 -34.22 38.97
N THR A 878 2.28 -33.89 39.67
CA THR A 878 2.16 -34.11 41.12
C THR A 878 2.00 -35.61 41.47
N ALA A 879 1.43 -36.44 40.58
CA ALA A 879 1.22 -37.87 40.85
C ALA A 879 2.47 -38.73 40.65
N LEU A 880 3.42 -38.26 39.84
CA LEU A 880 4.65 -38.97 39.55
C LEU A 880 5.46 -39.35 40.82
N PRO A 881 5.84 -38.40 41.70
CA PRO A 881 6.55 -38.75 42.94
C PRO A 881 5.70 -39.61 43.88
N ALA A 882 4.38 -39.40 43.95
CA ALA A 882 3.47 -40.22 44.77
C ALA A 882 3.51 -41.71 44.38
N ILE A 883 3.46 -41.98 43.06
CA ILE A 883 3.51 -43.34 42.50
C ILE A 883 4.91 -43.95 42.68
N ALA A 884 5.97 -43.16 42.52
CA ALA A 884 7.34 -43.62 42.76
C ALA A 884 7.58 -43.99 44.23
N THR A 885 7.05 -43.20 45.18
CA THR A 885 7.08 -43.53 46.61
C THR A 885 6.42 -44.86 46.89
N ARG A 886 5.22 -45.08 46.34
CA ARG A 886 4.47 -46.34 46.47
C ARG A 886 5.23 -47.54 45.88
N TYR A 887 5.86 -47.37 44.71
CA TYR A 887 6.72 -48.41 44.13
C TYR A 887 7.91 -48.75 45.04
N GLY A 888 8.58 -47.74 45.59
CA GLY A 888 9.70 -47.91 46.50
C GLY A 888 9.34 -48.75 47.74
N LEU A 889 8.19 -48.46 48.36
CA LEU A 889 7.66 -49.22 49.51
C LEU A 889 7.24 -50.65 49.12
N ALA A 890 6.60 -50.84 47.96
CA ALA A 890 6.20 -52.15 47.47
C ALA A 890 7.42 -53.04 47.13
N MET A 891 8.47 -52.44 46.55
CA MET A 891 9.76 -53.09 46.28
C MET A 891 10.47 -53.47 47.59
N LEU A 892 10.45 -52.58 48.59
CA LEU A 892 10.99 -52.86 49.91
C LEU A 892 10.30 -54.11 50.49
N GLY A 893 9.00 -54.03 50.79
CA GLY A 893 8.25 -55.08 51.49
C GLY A 893 8.75 -55.33 52.93
N SER A 894 8.17 -56.31 53.62
CA SER A 894 8.53 -56.60 55.02
C SER A 894 9.63 -57.66 55.14
N ARG A 895 10.27 -57.73 56.31
CA ARG A 895 11.24 -58.77 56.69
C ARG A 895 10.66 -60.16 56.51
N ASP A 896 9.42 -60.37 56.95
CA ASP A 896 8.75 -61.67 56.80
C ASP A 896 8.61 -62.12 55.35
N GLU A 897 8.36 -61.20 54.43
CA GLU A 897 8.21 -61.53 53.01
C GLU A 897 9.57 -61.83 52.38
N ARG A 898 10.65 -61.20 52.86
CA ARG A 898 12.03 -61.57 52.50
C ARG A 898 12.43 -62.92 53.10
N ALA A 899 11.93 -63.24 54.29
CA ALA A 899 12.22 -64.49 55.01
C ALA A 899 11.24 -65.64 54.72
N ALA A 900 10.13 -65.39 54.00
CA ALA A 900 8.98 -66.28 53.91
C ALA A 900 9.32 -67.67 53.33
N ALA A 901 10.19 -67.73 52.33
CA ALA A 901 10.61 -68.97 51.68
C ALA A 901 11.98 -69.50 52.14
N ARG A 902 12.56 -69.05 53.26
CA ARG A 902 13.84 -69.63 53.73
C ARG A 902 13.71 -71.15 53.92
N VAL A 903 14.70 -71.91 53.48
CA VAL A 903 14.65 -73.38 53.53
C VAL A 903 15.10 -73.82 54.92
N PRO A 904 14.34 -74.67 55.65
CA PRO A 904 14.69 -75.07 57.02
C PRO A 904 16.10 -75.66 57.15
N GLY A 905 17.03 -74.96 57.80
CA GLY A 905 18.46 -75.32 57.97
C GLY A 905 19.40 -74.11 57.77
N GLN A 906 20.73 -74.33 57.81
CA GLN A 906 21.75 -73.28 57.70
C GLN A 906 22.56 -73.45 56.41
N GLY A 907 22.60 -72.45 55.54
CA GLY A 907 23.31 -72.49 54.26
C GLY A 907 23.16 -71.20 53.47
N THR A 908 23.93 -71.07 52.38
CA THR A 908 23.79 -69.95 51.45
C THR A 908 22.53 -70.15 50.60
N GLU A 909 21.71 -69.12 50.47
CA GLU A 909 20.44 -69.18 49.74
C GLU A 909 20.42 -68.17 48.59
N GLY A 910 19.93 -68.59 47.43
CA GLY A 910 19.51 -67.69 46.35
C GLY A 910 17.99 -67.67 46.30
N TRP A 911 17.39 -66.50 46.14
CA TRP A 911 15.94 -66.37 46.08
C TRP A 911 15.49 -65.46 44.93
N GLY A 912 14.27 -65.68 44.47
CA GLY A 912 13.62 -64.84 43.46
C GLY A 912 12.13 -64.70 43.76
N ARG A 913 11.60 -63.49 43.57
CA ARG A 913 10.17 -63.21 43.76
C ARG A 913 9.64 -62.23 42.74
N ILE A 914 8.35 -62.35 42.44
CA ILE A 914 7.57 -61.36 41.70
C ILE A 914 6.59 -60.71 42.66
N PHE A 915 6.33 -59.43 42.45
CA PHE A 915 5.34 -58.67 43.20
C PHE A 915 4.48 -57.84 42.26
N GLY A 916 3.26 -57.56 42.70
CA GLY A 916 2.36 -56.65 42.01
C GLY A 916 1.40 -56.02 43.00
N GLU A 917 1.01 -54.79 42.71
CA GLU A 917 0.05 -54.03 43.51
C GLU A 917 -0.82 -53.20 42.59
N THR A 918 -2.12 -53.16 42.86
CA THR A 918 -3.08 -52.32 42.13
C THR A 918 -4.01 -51.64 43.12
N GLY A 919 -4.32 -50.37 42.91
CA GLY A 919 -5.20 -49.63 43.82
C GLY A 919 -5.36 -48.18 43.47
N SER A 920 -6.32 -47.53 44.12
CA SER A 920 -6.66 -46.13 43.92
C SER A 920 -6.24 -45.27 45.11
N GLN A 921 -5.96 -44.00 44.85
CA GLN A 921 -5.72 -42.94 45.81
C GLN A 921 -6.61 -41.73 45.47
N GLY A 922 -7.17 -41.08 46.48
CA GLY A 922 -7.85 -39.80 46.37
C GLY A 922 -9.37 -39.85 46.55
N SER A 923 -9.93 -38.75 47.04
CA SER A 923 -11.34 -38.62 47.43
C SER A 923 -12.14 -37.92 46.33
N GLY A 924 -12.92 -38.69 45.57
CA GLY A 924 -13.86 -38.16 44.59
C GLY A 924 -15.00 -37.34 45.24
N GLY A 925 -15.61 -36.43 44.47
CA GLY A 925 -16.82 -35.69 44.87
C GLY A 925 -16.61 -34.27 45.43
N GLY A 926 -17.66 -33.64 45.95
CA GLY A 926 -17.62 -32.28 46.51
C GLY A 926 -17.68 -31.14 45.48
N SER A 927 -17.61 -29.89 45.93
CA SER A 927 -17.54 -28.70 45.07
C SER A 927 -16.15 -28.56 44.42
N ALA A 928 -16.01 -27.69 43.42
CA ALA A 928 -14.71 -27.41 42.80
C ALA A 928 -13.68 -26.85 43.81
N ALA A 929 -14.13 -26.06 44.78
CA ALA A 929 -13.28 -25.54 45.84
C ALA A 929 -12.79 -26.67 46.77
N ASP A 930 -13.68 -27.59 47.14
CA ASP A 930 -13.31 -28.74 47.97
C ASP A 930 -12.29 -29.63 47.24
N ARG A 931 -12.47 -29.83 45.93
CA ARG A 931 -11.53 -30.63 45.12
C ARG A 931 -10.14 -29.97 45.03
N LEU A 932 -10.06 -28.66 44.81
CA LEU A 932 -8.78 -27.95 44.80
C LEU A 932 -8.11 -27.97 46.19
N ALA A 933 -8.88 -27.80 47.26
CA ALA A 933 -8.35 -27.85 48.61
C ALA A 933 -7.74 -29.22 48.91
N ARG A 934 -8.45 -30.30 48.60
CA ARG A 934 -7.95 -31.68 48.76
C ARG A 934 -6.77 -31.98 47.85
N PHE A 935 -6.76 -31.50 46.61
CA PHE A 935 -5.59 -31.65 45.75
C PHE A 935 -4.34 -30.98 46.34
N ARG A 936 -4.51 -29.84 47.01
CA ARG A 936 -3.40 -29.12 47.66
C ARG A 936 -2.92 -29.76 48.96
N SER A 937 -3.80 -30.43 49.72
CA SER A 937 -3.48 -31.03 51.03
C SER A 937 -3.21 -32.54 50.98
N ASP A 938 -3.99 -33.28 50.20
CA ASP A 938 -4.00 -34.75 50.17
C ASP A 938 -3.29 -35.31 48.93
N GLY A 939 -3.00 -34.42 47.97
CA GLY A 939 -2.34 -34.73 46.72
C GLY A 939 -3.28 -35.21 45.59
N PRO A 940 -2.70 -35.78 44.51
CA PRO A 940 -3.42 -36.17 43.31
C PRO A 940 -4.30 -37.40 43.53
N SER A 941 -5.40 -37.47 42.79
CA SER A 941 -6.21 -38.68 42.70
C SER A 941 -5.82 -39.52 41.50
N TYR A 942 -5.56 -40.81 41.72
CA TYR A 942 -5.09 -41.71 40.68
C TYR A 942 -5.42 -43.18 40.97
N ASP A 943 -5.54 -43.96 39.90
CA ASP A 943 -5.53 -45.43 39.92
C ASP A 943 -4.16 -45.89 39.45
N ALA A 944 -3.40 -46.61 40.28
CA ALA A 944 -2.07 -47.09 39.93
C ALA A 944 -1.96 -48.61 40.01
N THR A 945 -1.20 -49.17 39.06
CA THR A 945 -0.76 -50.56 39.07
C THR A 945 0.76 -50.58 38.92
N LEU A 946 1.41 -51.29 39.83
CA LEU A 946 2.86 -51.44 39.86
C LEU A 946 3.23 -52.91 40.04
N GLY A 947 4.43 -53.26 39.62
CA GLY A 947 4.93 -54.61 39.81
C GLY A 947 6.32 -54.80 39.24
N GLY A 948 6.94 -55.90 39.62
CA GLY A 948 8.30 -56.20 39.22
C GLY A 948 8.77 -57.55 39.71
N PHE A 949 10.06 -57.79 39.50
CA PHE A 949 10.74 -58.95 40.05
C PHE A 949 11.90 -58.51 40.92
N GLN A 950 12.28 -59.38 41.85
CA GLN A 950 13.47 -59.27 42.67
C GLN A 950 14.21 -60.60 42.66
N ALA A 951 15.52 -60.53 42.62
CA ALA A 951 16.40 -61.68 42.78
C ALA A 951 17.49 -61.31 43.78
N GLY A 952 17.75 -62.20 44.73
CA GLY A 952 18.67 -61.94 45.80
C GLY A 952 19.43 -63.15 46.28
N TYR A 953 20.35 -62.87 47.19
CA TYR A 953 21.33 -63.79 47.71
C TYR A 953 21.51 -63.53 49.20
N ASP A 954 21.47 -64.60 49.99
CA ASP A 954 21.61 -64.57 51.44
C ASP A 954 22.83 -65.37 51.87
N HIS A 955 23.68 -64.73 52.67
CA HIS A 955 24.85 -65.33 53.28
C HIS A 955 24.74 -65.34 54.80
N PRO A 956 24.68 -66.51 55.45
CA PRO A 956 24.72 -66.58 56.91
C PRO A 956 26.12 -66.19 57.41
N LEU A 957 26.17 -65.32 58.43
CA LEU A 957 27.39 -64.89 59.10
C LEU A 957 27.65 -65.67 60.40
N SER A 958 26.59 -66.26 60.98
CA SER A 958 26.62 -67.08 62.19
C SER A 958 26.85 -68.56 61.87
N ARG A 959 27.36 -69.33 62.84
CA ARG A 959 27.55 -70.78 62.71
C ARG A 959 26.27 -71.54 63.10
N PRO A 960 26.11 -72.78 62.60
CA PRO A 960 24.99 -73.63 63.00
C PRO A 960 24.95 -73.84 64.52
N GLY A 961 23.82 -73.50 65.15
CA GLY A 961 23.59 -73.69 66.59
C GLY A 961 23.95 -72.49 67.49
N ASP A 962 24.46 -71.39 66.92
CA ASP A 962 24.70 -70.16 67.68
C ASP A 962 23.38 -69.59 68.25
N ALA A 963 23.43 -69.07 69.48
CA ALA A 963 22.29 -68.44 70.17
C ALA A 963 21.80 -67.15 69.47
N VAL A 964 22.63 -66.62 68.56
CA VAL A 964 22.37 -65.48 67.71
C VAL A 964 22.60 -65.91 66.27
N GLN A 965 21.63 -65.65 65.41
CA GLN A 965 21.66 -65.93 63.98
C GLN A 965 21.70 -64.62 63.21
N THR A 966 22.77 -64.41 62.45
CA THR A 966 22.97 -63.20 61.65
C THR A 966 23.18 -63.57 60.20
N LEU A 967 22.58 -62.80 59.29
CA LEU A 967 22.79 -62.96 57.85
C LEU A 967 22.93 -61.61 57.16
N LEU A 968 23.65 -61.62 56.04
CA LEU A 968 23.76 -60.50 55.11
C LEU A 968 23.15 -60.91 53.78
N GLY A 969 22.24 -60.10 53.26
CA GLY A 969 21.57 -60.32 51.99
C GLY A 969 21.76 -59.16 51.02
N PHE A 970 21.75 -59.47 49.72
CA PHE A 970 21.77 -58.51 48.63
C PHE A 970 20.68 -58.86 47.63
N TYR A 971 20.07 -57.87 47.00
CA TYR A 971 19.12 -58.10 45.91
C TYR A 971 19.21 -57.02 44.83
N VAL A 972 18.84 -57.44 43.62
CA VAL A 972 18.52 -56.56 42.51
C VAL A 972 17.03 -56.72 42.17
N GLY A 973 16.42 -55.65 41.69
CA GLY A 973 15.04 -55.70 41.22
C GLY A 973 14.84 -54.81 40.01
N ALA A 974 13.87 -55.17 39.19
CA ALA A 974 13.40 -54.32 38.11
C ALA A 974 11.88 -54.46 37.98
N GLY A 975 11.21 -53.37 37.64
CA GLY A 975 9.77 -53.31 37.56
C GLY A 975 9.28 -52.01 36.92
N GLN A 976 7.96 -51.88 36.85
CA GLN A 976 7.29 -50.72 36.27
C GLN A 976 6.14 -50.30 37.18
N ALA A 977 5.80 -49.01 37.13
CA ALA A 977 4.56 -48.48 37.68
C ALA A 977 3.82 -47.69 36.60
N ARG A 978 2.51 -47.85 36.55
CA ARG A 978 1.62 -47.11 35.64
C ARG A 978 0.41 -46.61 36.40
N GLY A 979 0.01 -45.37 36.17
CA GLY A 979 -1.15 -44.75 36.80
C GLY A 979 -2.05 -44.00 35.81
N SER A 980 -3.36 -44.02 36.05
CA SER A 980 -4.32 -43.11 35.43
C SER A 980 -4.69 -42.04 36.46
N VAL A 981 -4.51 -40.78 36.12
CA VAL A 981 -4.66 -39.65 37.05
C VAL A 981 -5.90 -38.85 36.68
N ASP A 982 -6.63 -38.40 37.69
CA ASP A 982 -7.79 -37.53 37.52
C ASP A 982 -7.39 -36.05 37.56
N ALA A 983 -8.08 -35.23 36.77
CA ALA A 983 -7.86 -33.78 36.76
C ALA A 983 -8.44 -33.14 38.04
N VAL A 984 -7.84 -32.05 38.50
CA VAL A 984 -8.19 -31.36 39.76
C VAL A 984 -9.69 -31.07 39.89
N TYR A 985 -10.34 -30.62 38.82
CA TYR A 985 -11.75 -30.26 38.85
C TYR A 985 -12.70 -31.35 38.34
N GLY A 986 -12.21 -32.57 38.13
CA GLY A 986 -12.95 -33.72 37.61
C GLY A 986 -12.63 -34.01 36.14
N GLY A 987 -12.86 -35.27 35.74
CA GLY A 987 -12.41 -35.81 34.46
C GLY A 987 -11.01 -36.43 34.56
N LYS A 988 -10.51 -36.99 33.46
CA LYS A 988 -9.17 -37.60 33.40
C LYS A 988 -8.12 -36.54 33.04
N ALA A 989 -6.99 -36.56 33.75
CA ALA A 989 -5.82 -35.76 33.42
C ALA A 989 -4.94 -36.45 32.38
N GLY A 990 -4.76 -37.77 32.51
CA GLY A 990 -3.94 -38.58 31.63
C GLY A 990 -3.31 -39.77 32.35
N THR A 991 -2.11 -40.16 31.92
CA THR A 991 -1.37 -41.31 32.46
C THR A 991 0.03 -40.95 32.92
N VAL A 992 0.49 -41.67 33.94
CA VAL A 992 1.87 -41.65 34.43
C VAL A 992 2.47 -43.03 34.25
N SER A 993 3.73 -43.12 33.84
CA SER A 993 4.48 -44.38 33.81
C SER A 993 5.92 -44.16 34.23
N LEU A 994 6.52 -45.15 34.90
CA LEU A 994 7.95 -45.16 35.20
C LEU A 994 8.48 -46.59 35.18
N ASP A 995 9.74 -46.71 34.77
CA ASP A 995 10.54 -47.92 34.89
C ASP A 995 11.49 -47.76 36.06
N ALA A 996 11.68 -48.81 36.85
CA ALA A 996 12.42 -48.70 38.10
C ALA A 996 13.37 -49.88 38.31
N TYR A 997 14.64 -49.55 38.57
CA TYR A 997 15.72 -50.50 38.80
C TYR A 997 16.28 -50.31 40.20
N SER A 998 16.16 -51.35 41.04
CA SER A 998 16.55 -51.27 42.45
C SER A 998 17.75 -52.15 42.76
N LEU A 999 18.60 -51.67 43.66
CA LEU A 999 19.68 -52.42 44.30
C LEU A 999 19.50 -52.28 45.81
N GLY A 1000 19.48 -53.39 46.53
CA GLY A 1000 19.37 -53.35 47.98
C GLY A 1000 20.28 -54.33 48.69
N ALA A 1001 20.57 -53.99 49.94
CA ALA A 1001 21.29 -54.82 50.88
C ALA A 1001 20.53 -54.83 52.21
N TYR A 1002 20.58 -55.94 52.92
CA TYR A 1002 19.96 -56.06 54.23
C TYR A 1002 20.77 -56.93 55.17
N TRP A 1003 20.62 -56.63 56.45
CA TRP A 1003 21.21 -57.39 57.54
C TRP A 1003 20.09 -57.81 58.48
N THR A 1004 20.01 -59.11 58.75
CA THR A 1004 19.03 -59.66 59.68
C THR A 1004 19.76 -60.27 60.87
N HIS A 1005 19.30 -59.96 62.08
CA HIS A 1005 19.76 -60.50 63.36
C HIS A 1005 18.59 -61.12 64.10
N ALA A 1006 18.70 -62.40 64.46
CA ALA A 1006 17.68 -63.16 65.14
C ALA A 1006 18.27 -63.86 66.37
N GLU A 1007 17.61 -63.74 67.51
CA GLU A 1007 18.06 -64.34 68.76
C GLU A 1007 17.21 -65.54 69.15
N ALA A 1008 17.79 -66.45 69.92
CA ALA A 1008 17.04 -67.54 70.55
C ALA A 1008 15.91 -67.06 71.49
N SER A 1009 15.96 -65.79 71.93
CA SER A 1009 14.91 -65.13 72.73
C SER A 1009 13.61 -64.90 71.94
N GLY A 1010 13.64 -65.02 70.61
CA GLY A 1010 12.53 -64.67 69.71
C GLY A 1010 12.61 -63.23 69.18
N LEU A 1011 13.55 -62.42 69.67
CA LEU A 1011 13.82 -61.09 69.11
C LEU A 1011 14.47 -61.19 67.73
N THR A 1012 14.01 -60.34 66.83
CA THR A 1012 14.55 -60.21 65.49
C THR A 1012 14.62 -58.76 65.07
N LEU A 1013 15.70 -58.40 64.39
CA LEU A 1013 15.98 -57.06 63.86
C LEU A 1013 16.41 -57.21 62.40
N GLU A 1014 15.94 -56.32 61.54
CA GLU A 1014 16.41 -56.21 60.17
C GLU A 1014 16.66 -54.76 59.79
N ALA A 1015 17.83 -54.50 59.22
CA ALA A 1015 18.16 -53.24 58.59
C ALA A 1015 18.23 -53.44 57.07
N VAL A 1016 17.58 -52.56 56.31
CA VAL A 1016 17.59 -52.57 54.83
C VAL A 1016 18.04 -51.22 54.31
N LEU A 1017 18.88 -51.23 53.29
CA LEU A 1017 19.19 -50.07 52.47
C LEU A 1017 18.88 -50.42 51.00
N GLN A 1018 18.10 -49.59 50.33
CA GLN A 1018 17.67 -49.78 48.94
C GLN A 1018 17.87 -48.48 48.15
N GLY A 1019 18.62 -48.54 47.06
CA GLY A 1019 18.63 -47.50 46.03
C GLY A 1019 17.73 -47.91 44.86
N THR A 1020 16.98 -46.99 44.28
CA THR A 1020 16.15 -47.21 43.10
C THR A 1020 16.39 -46.10 42.09
N PHE A 1021 16.71 -46.47 40.85
CA PHE A 1021 16.78 -45.55 39.72
C PHE A 1021 15.44 -45.61 38.99
N TYR A 1022 14.73 -44.49 38.95
CA TYR A 1022 13.52 -44.29 38.18
C TYR A 1022 13.91 -43.73 36.82
N ALA A 1023 13.77 -44.53 35.78
CA ALA A 1023 14.08 -44.17 34.41
C ALA A 1023 12.78 -44.09 33.59
N GLU A 1024 12.80 -43.29 32.52
CA GLU A 1024 11.65 -43.12 31.63
C GLU A 1024 10.37 -42.71 32.39
N ALA A 1025 10.53 -41.92 33.47
CA ALA A 1025 9.42 -41.39 34.23
C ALA A 1025 8.69 -40.35 33.38
N ARG A 1026 7.52 -40.74 32.89
CA ARG A 1026 6.77 -40.02 31.87
C ARG A 1026 5.37 -39.69 32.34
N THR A 1027 4.94 -38.47 32.07
CA THR A 1027 3.54 -38.06 32.15
C THR A 1027 3.02 -37.79 30.75
N ASP A 1028 1.81 -38.27 30.45
CA ASP A 1028 1.13 -38.05 29.18
C ASP A 1028 -0.29 -37.59 29.46
N SER A 1029 -0.61 -36.37 29.06
CA SER A 1029 -1.89 -35.72 29.35
C SER A 1029 -2.91 -35.92 28.23
N GLU A 1030 -4.20 -35.91 28.59
CA GLU A 1030 -5.31 -35.99 27.63
C GLU A 1030 -5.27 -34.87 26.56
N PRO A 1031 -4.88 -33.61 26.90
CA PRO A 1031 -4.63 -32.57 25.90
C PRO A 1031 -3.42 -32.81 24.98
N GLY A 1032 -2.62 -33.87 25.20
CA GLY A 1032 -1.49 -34.26 24.36
C GLY A 1032 -0.13 -33.65 24.73
N ALA A 1033 -0.02 -33.02 25.90
CA ALA A 1033 1.27 -32.63 26.46
C ALA A 1033 1.93 -33.81 27.19
N SER A 1034 3.26 -33.92 27.06
CA SER A 1034 4.05 -34.94 27.74
C SER A 1034 5.24 -34.32 28.46
N LEU A 1035 5.61 -34.90 29.59
CA LEU A 1035 6.83 -34.61 30.35
C LEU A 1035 7.62 -35.91 30.50
N ALA A 1036 8.95 -35.83 30.41
CA ALA A 1036 9.83 -36.94 30.78
C ALA A 1036 10.89 -36.42 31.75
N THR A 1037 11.17 -37.20 32.78
CA THR A 1037 12.20 -36.95 33.79
C THR A 1037 12.78 -38.29 34.25
N ASP A 1038 13.91 -38.24 34.94
CA ASP A 1038 14.53 -39.37 35.62
C ASP A 1038 14.67 -39.03 37.11
N GLY A 1039 14.79 -40.05 37.95
CA GLY A 1039 14.88 -39.85 39.39
C GLY A 1039 15.64 -40.93 40.12
N VAL A 1040 15.99 -40.64 41.38
CA VAL A 1040 16.66 -41.56 42.29
C VAL A 1040 15.91 -41.58 43.61
N GLY A 1041 15.62 -42.78 44.11
CA GLY A 1041 15.11 -43.02 45.44
C GLY A 1041 16.12 -43.75 46.31
N LEU A 1042 16.24 -43.35 47.57
CA LEU A 1042 17.00 -44.04 48.59
C LEU A 1042 16.08 -44.36 49.77
N ILE A 1043 15.98 -45.64 50.13
CA ILE A 1043 15.17 -46.12 51.25
C ILE A 1043 16.06 -46.78 52.29
N GLY A 1044 15.94 -46.34 53.53
CA GLY A 1044 16.47 -47.01 54.71
C GLY A 1044 15.33 -47.54 55.57
N SER A 1045 15.40 -48.79 56.02
CA SER A 1045 14.36 -49.39 56.87
C SER A 1045 14.97 -50.14 58.04
N LEU A 1046 14.37 -49.98 59.23
CA LEU A 1046 14.64 -50.77 60.43
C LEU A 1046 13.34 -51.48 60.86
N GLU A 1047 13.34 -52.79 60.85
CA GLU A 1047 12.21 -53.62 61.26
C GLU A 1047 12.59 -54.48 62.48
N ALA A 1048 11.73 -54.50 63.49
CA ALA A 1048 11.88 -55.33 64.68
C ALA A 1048 10.64 -56.21 64.88
N GLY A 1049 10.87 -57.47 65.26
CA GLY A 1049 9.81 -58.43 65.58
C GLY A 1049 10.18 -59.25 66.80
N TYR A 1050 9.20 -59.62 67.64
CA TYR A 1050 9.43 -60.49 68.78
C TYR A 1050 8.46 -61.66 68.78
N ARG A 1051 8.95 -62.87 68.53
CA ARG A 1051 8.11 -64.07 68.42
C ARG A 1051 7.76 -64.65 69.79
N PHE A 1052 6.46 -64.82 70.04
CA PHE A 1052 5.91 -65.57 71.17
C PHE A 1052 5.30 -66.88 70.68
N ASP A 1053 5.88 -68.01 71.06
CA ASP A 1053 5.31 -69.33 70.76
C ASP A 1053 4.14 -69.64 71.72
N LEU A 1054 2.98 -69.94 71.14
CA LEU A 1054 1.74 -70.23 71.87
C LEU A 1054 1.49 -71.75 72.03
N GLY A 1055 2.39 -72.57 71.48
CA GLY A 1055 2.30 -74.02 71.47
C GLY A 1055 1.45 -74.59 70.33
N ARG A 1056 1.57 -75.90 70.07
CA ARG A 1056 0.87 -76.62 68.98
C ARG A 1056 1.05 -76.00 67.59
N GLY A 1057 2.24 -75.46 67.33
CA GLY A 1057 2.61 -74.82 66.07
C GLY A 1057 2.12 -73.38 65.89
N TRP A 1058 1.40 -72.80 66.85
CA TRP A 1058 0.96 -71.40 66.80
C TRP A 1058 1.99 -70.43 67.38
N ALA A 1059 2.13 -69.26 66.76
CA ALA A 1059 2.92 -68.15 67.29
C ALA A 1059 2.32 -66.80 66.93
N ILE A 1060 2.52 -65.81 67.80
CA ILE A 1060 2.24 -64.40 67.54
C ILE A 1060 3.54 -63.61 67.58
N GLU A 1061 3.68 -62.65 66.67
CA GLU A 1061 4.86 -61.81 66.54
C GLU A 1061 4.44 -60.35 66.39
N PRO A 1062 4.42 -59.55 67.47
CA PRO A 1062 4.35 -58.10 67.37
C PRO A 1062 5.55 -57.56 66.57
N GLN A 1063 5.28 -56.56 65.73
CA GLN A 1063 6.22 -56.01 64.77
C GLN A 1063 6.14 -54.49 64.74
N ALA A 1064 7.30 -53.86 64.56
CA ALA A 1064 7.41 -52.44 64.28
C ALA A 1064 8.44 -52.21 63.17
N GLN A 1065 8.16 -51.30 62.26
CA GLN A 1065 9.07 -50.90 61.19
C GLN A 1065 9.13 -49.39 61.10
N LEU A 1066 10.32 -48.84 60.94
CA LEU A 1066 10.55 -47.45 60.61
C LEU A 1066 11.26 -47.39 59.26
N VAL A 1067 10.70 -46.62 58.32
CA VAL A 1067 11.23 -46.44 56.97
C VAL A 1067 11.49 -44.97 56.77
N TYR A 1068 12.69 -44.62 56.32
CA TYR A 1068 13.03 -43.31 55.78
C TYR A 1068 13.23 -43.45 54.28
N GLN A 1069 12.60 -42.58 53.50
CA GLN A 1069 12.68 -42.56 52.06
C GLN A 1069 13.04 -41.15 51.59
N ALA A 1070 14.18 -41.04 50.91
CA ALA A 1070 14.55 -39.86 50.16
C ALA A 1070 14.28 -40.12 48.67
N LEU A 1071 13.62 -39.20 47.98
CA LEU A 1071 13.34 -39.31 46.55
C LEU A 1071 13.58 -37.96 45.86
N SER A 1072 14.30 -37.98 44.75
CA SER A 1072 14.66 -36.81 43.96
C SER A 1072 14.41 -37.11 42.49
N PHE A 1073 13.69 -36.24 41.80
CA PHE A 1073 13.57 -36.24 40.34
C PHE A 1073 14.32 -35.06 39.77
N ASP A 1074 14.79 -35.18 38.53
CA ASP A 1074 15.33 -34.05 37.80
C ASP A 1074 14.20 -33.06 37.45
N ASP A 1075 14.45 -31.77 37.67
CA ASP A 1075 13.55 -30.72 37.21
C ASP A 1075 13.32 -30.85 35.70
N ALA A 1076 12.08 -30.64 35.28
CA ALA A 1076 11.68 -30.82 33.90
C ALA A 1076 10.89 -29.61 33.39
N THR A 1077 10.65 -29.57 32.08
CA THR A 1077 9.91 -28.49 31.43
C THR A 1077 9.02 -29.09 30.37
N ASP A 1078 7.75 -28.70 30.37
CA ASP A 1078 6.84 -29.01 29.28
C ASP A 1078 6.61 -27.79 28.37
N GLY A 1079 5.65 -27.89 27.45
CA GLY A 1079 5.34 -26.81 26.51
C GLY A 1079 4.81 -25.52 27.12
N TYR A 1080 4.45 -25.49 28.41
CA TYR A 1080 3.80 -24.33 29.04
C TYR A 1080 4.47 -23.86 30.34
N GLY A 1081 5.32 -24.68 30.98
CA GLY A 1081 5.94 -24.31 32.26
C GLY A 1081 7.13 -25.17 32.67
N ARG A 1082 7.82 -24.69 33.72
CA ARG A 1082 8.87 -25.45 34.41
C ARG A 1082 8.26 -26.18 35.60
N ILE A 1083 8.65 -27.44 35.78
CA ILE A 1083 8.23 -28.32 36.85
C ILE A 1083 9.46 -28.57 37.71
N ALA A 1084 9.45 -28.04 38.93
CA ALA A 1084 10.46 -28.33 39.93
C ALA A 1084 9.95 -29.43 40.85
N PHE A 1085 10.74 -30.50 40.96
CA PHE A 1085 10.47 -31.61 41.87
C PHE A 1085 11.34 -31.40 43.11
N ASP A 1086 10.77 -30.85 44.18
CA ASP A 1086 11.55 -30.59 45.38
C ASP A 1086 12.04 -31.92 45.98
N ALA A 1087 13.31 -31.97 46.41
CA ALA A 1087 13.87 -33.19 47.00
C ALA A 1087 13.05 -33.59 48.22
N THR A 1088 12.60 -34.84 48.23
CA THR A 1088 11.56 -35.34 49.13
C THR A 1088 12.19 -36.23 50.19
N ASP A 1089 11.83 -36.02 51.46
CA ASP A 1089 12.22 -36.87 52.59
C ASP A 1089 10.95 -37.26 53.36
N ASP A 1090 10.56 -38.53 53.30
CA ASP A 1090 9.40 -39.07 54.03
C ASP A 1090 9.81 -40.12 55.06
N VAL A 1091 9.07 -40.21 56.16
CA VAL A 1091 9.26 -41.18 57.24
C VAL A 1091 7.96 -41.93 57.47
N PHE A 1092 7.98 -43.24 57.23
CA PHE A 1092 6.86 -44.14 57.48
C PHE A 1092 7.10 -44.99 58.71
N GLY A 1093 6.07 -45.11 59.56
CA GLY A 1093 6.02 -46.09 60.65
C GLY A 1093 4.98 -47.15 60.38
N ARG A 1094 5.36 -48.40 60.65
CA ARG A 1094 4.46 -49.55 60.68
C ARG A 1094 4.44 -50.12 62.09
N ILE A 1095 3.26 -50.33 62.65
CA ILE A 1095 3.10 -51.11 63.88
C ILE A 1095 2.04 -52.18 63.62
N GLY A 1096 2.37 -53.44 63.91
CA GLY A 1096 1.48 -54.54 63.61
C GLY A 1096 1.78 -55.80 64.38
N GLY A 1097 1.07 -56.87 64.03
CA GLY A 1097 1.31 -58.19 64.56
C GLY A 1097 1.05 -59.25 63.51
N ARG A 1098 1.89 -60.28 63.50
CA ARG A 1098 1.73 -61.46 62.65
C ARG A 1098 1.32 -62.65 63.50
N PHE A 1099 0.26 -63.33 63.10
CA PHE A 1099 -0.20 -64.57 63.68
C PHE A 1099 0.11 -65.71 62.71
N SER A 1100 0.89 -66.70 63.13
CA SER A 1100 1.39 -67.77 62.26
C SER A 1100 1.12 -69.16 62.83
N ARG A 1101 1.01 -70.14 61.93
CA ARG A 1101 0.89 -71.56 62.25
C ARG A 1101 1.80 -72.41 61.38
N ASP A 1102 2.53 -73.30 62.04
CA ASP A 1102 3.35 -74.34 61.41
C ASP A 1102 2.56 -75.66 61.32
N TRP A 1103 2.59 -76.30 60.15
CA TRP A 1103 2.03 -77.62 59.86
C TRP A 1103 3.12 -78.56 59.36
N SER A 1104 3.03 -79.82 59.78
CA SER A 1104 3.74 -80.93 59.14
C SER A 1104 2.75 -81.68 58.25
N LEU A 1105 3.01 -81.70 56.96
CA LEU A 1105 2.18 -82.43 55.99
C LEU A 1105 2.46 -83.94 56.09
N GLU A 1106 1.47 -84.76 55.73
CA GLU A 1106 1.62 -86.24 55.70
C GLU A 1106 2.74 -86.71 54.76
N THR A 1107 3.11 -85.87 53.79
CA THR A 1107 4.22 -86.06 52.84
C THR A 1107 5.60 -85.75 53.43
N GLY A 1108 5.70 -85.34 54.70
CA GLY A 1108 6.96 -85.01 55.39
C GLY A 1108 7.44 -83.57 55.20
N GLN A 1109 6.73 -82.76 54.40
CA GLN A 1109 7.05 -81.36 54.12
C GLN A 1109 6.50 -80.43 55.21
N ALA A 1110 7.21 -79.33 55.50
CA ALA A 1110 6.78 -78.29 56.43
C ALA A 1110 6.08 -77.15 55.69
N MET A 1111 4.94 -76.71 56.20
CA MET A 1111 4.18 -75.56 55.71
C MET A 1111 3.95 -74.56 56.84
N ARG A 1112 4.12 -73.27 56.56
CA ARG A 1112 3.79 -72.17 57.46
C ARG A 1112 2.74 -71.28 56.82
N GLY A 1113 1.71 -70.93 57.56
CA GLY A 1113 0.70 -69.96 57.14
C GLY A 1113 0.66 -68.82 58.14
N TRP A 1114 0.36 -67.62 57.67
CA TRP A 1114 0.25 -66.45 58.52
C TRP A 1114 -0.84 -65.48 58.08
N ALA A 1115 -1.35 -64.75 59.08
CA ALA A 1115 -2.16 -63.56 58.91
C ALA A 1115 -1.45 -62.39 59.58
N ARG A 1116 -1.53 -61.19 59.00
CA ARG A 1116 -0.90 -59.97 59.47
C ARG A 1116 -1.94 -58.85 59.51
N ALA A 1117 -1.88 -58.04 60.55
CA ALA A 1117 -2.56 -56.76 60.60
C ALA A 1117 -1.54 -55.68 60.98
N SER A 1118 -1.53 -54.56 60.28
CA SER A 1118 -0.58 -53.46 60.50
C SER A 1118 -1.26 -52.10 60.33
N LEU A 1119 -0.81 -51.14 61.13
CA LEU A 1119 -1.11 -49.72 60.97
C LEU A 1119 0.11 -49.04 60.37
N TRP A 1120 -0.10 -48.30 59.29
CA TRP A 1120 0.90 -47.48 58.64
C TRP A 1120 0.58 -45.99 58.81
N GLN A 1121 1.60 -45.19 59.07
CA GLN A 1121 1.49 -43.74 59.23
C GLN A 1121 2.74 -43.08 58.63
N SER A 1122 2.55 -42.02 57.84
CA SER A 1122 3.63 -41.09 57.47
C SER A 1122 3.75 -39.95 58.51
N PHE A 1123 4.97 -39.47 58.74
CA PHE A 1123 5.32 -38.49 59.79
C PHE A 1123 6.03 -37.22 59.30
N ALA A 1124 6.38 -37.12 58.02
CA ALA A 1124 7.05 -35.95 57.44
C ALA A 1124 6.06 -35.08 56.65
N ASP A 1125 6.47 -33.86 56.30
CA ASP A 1125 5.68 -32.98 55.41
C ASP A 1125 5.63 -33.60 54.01
N ALA A 1126 4.43 -33.64 53.40
CA ALA A 1126 4.27 -34.20 52.07
C ALA A 1126 5.21 -33.56 51.04
N PRO A 1127 5.79 -34.35 50.12
CA PRO A 1127 6.62 -33.84 49.04
C PRO A 1127 5.93 -32.82 48.16
N GLU A 1128 6.64 -31.78 47.74
CA GLU A 1128 6.08 -30.66 46.97
C GLU A 1128 6.52 -30.69 45.50
N VAL A 1129 5.59 -30.33 44.62
CA VAL A 1129 5.84 -30.12 43.19
C VAL A 1129 5.47 -28.69 42.86
N THR A 1130 6.44 -27.92 42.36
CA THR A 1130 6.27 -26.50 42.05
C THR A 1130 6.22 -26.30 40.53
N VAL A 1131 5.13 -25.72 40.05
CA VAL A 1131 4.91 -25.41 38.62
C VAL A 1131 4.95 -23.91 38.40
N SER A 1132 5.81 -23.44 37.50
CA SER A 1132 5.98 -22.02 37.16
C SER A 1132 5.96 -21.78 35.65
N GLY A 1133 5.83 -20.53 35.21
CA GLY A 1133 5.96 -20.18 33.80
C GLY A 1133 7.34 -20.52 33.22
N LEU A 1134 7.49 -20.48 31.90
CA LEU A 1134 8.76 -20.82 31.24
C LEU A 1134 9.96 -19.94 31.65
N GLY A 1135 9.72 -18.69 32.06
CA GLY A 1135 10.70 -17.79 32.66
C GLY A 1135 10.90 -17.95 34.17
N GLY A 1136 10.13 -18.81 34.83
CA GLY A 1136 10.22 -19.11 36.27
C GLY A 1136 9.35 -18.24 37.19
N SER A 1137 8.52 -17.34 36.63
CA SER A 1137 7.62 -16.50 37.43
C SER A 1137 6.30 -17.20 37.79
N ASN A 1138 5.58 -16.63 38.77
CA ASN A 1138 4.26 -17.08 39.23
C ASN A 1138 4.18 -18.58 39.61
N PRO A 1139 5.09 -19.08 40.48
CA PRO A 1139 5.08 -20.48 40.90
C PRO A 1139 3.80 -20.82 41.69
N MET A 1140 3.29 -22.03 41.47
CA MET A 1140 2.27 -22.68 42.30
C MET A 1140 2.79 -24.02 42.78
N THR A 1141 2.67 -24.27 44.08
CA THR A 1141 3.20 -25.47 44.74
C THR A 1141 2.05 -26.37 45.20
N PHE A 1142 2.21 -27.68 45.01
CA PHE A 1142 1.21 -28.71 45.29
C PHE A 1142 1.85 -29.88 46.03
N GLN A 1143 1.16 -30.44 47.02
CA GLN A 1143 1.62 -31.62 47.77
C GLN A 1143 1.38 -32.91 46.98
N SER A 1144 2.28 -33.87 47.11
CA SER A 1144 2.29 -35.15 46.39
C SER A 1144 2.38 -36.38 47.32
N GLY A 1145 2.17 -36.19 48.62
CA GLY A 1145 2.39 -37.21 49.65
C GLY A 1145 1.31 -38.29 49.77
N LEU A 1146 1.67 -39.39 50.45
CA LEU A 1146 0.78 -40.51 50.80
C LEU A 1146 0.27 -40.39 52.24
N GLU A 1147 0.06 -39.16 52.73
CA GLU A 1147 -0.35 -38.89 54.11
C GLU A 1147 -1.62 -39.65 54.51
N GLY A 1148 -1.82 -39.80 55.83
CA GLY A 1148 -2.99 -40.47 56.40
C GLY A 1148 -2.68 -41.82 57.04
N LEU A 1149 -3.54 -42.21 57.98
CA LEU A 1149 -3.47 -43.50 58.67
C LEU A 1149 -4.00 -44.59 57.74
N ARG A 1150 -3.25 -45.67 57.58
CA ARG A 1150 -3.67 -46.84 56.79
C ARG A 1150 -3.69 -48.11 57.60
N VAL A 1151 -4.63 -49.00 57.27
CA VAL A 1151 -4.74 -50.36 57.80
C VAL A 1151 -4.38 -51.33 56.70
N GLU A 1152 -3.37 -52.16 56.95
CA GLU A 1152 -2.93 -53.22 56.05
C GLU A 1152 -3.27 -54.59 56.66
N LEU A 1153 -3.94 -55.43 55.88
CA LEU A 1153 -4.26 -56.82 56.21
C LEU A 1153 -3.57 -57.76 55.22
N GLY A 1154 -2.73 -58.64 55.73
CA GLY A 1154 -1.96 -59.59 54.92
C GLY A 1154 -2.29 -61.04 55.24
N LEU A 1155 -2.30 -61.89 54.23
CA LEU A 1155 -2.36 -63.34 54.35
C LEU A 1155 -1.23 -63.96 53.53
N GLY A 1156 -0.60 -65.01 54.04
CA GLY A 1156 0.42 -65.70 53.26
C GLY A 1156 0.69 -67.12 53.73
N ALA A 1157 1.36 -67.86 52.86
CA ALA A 1157 1.80 -69.21 53.15
C ALA A 1157 3.15 -69.50 52.49
N ALA A 1158 3.94 -70.36 53.13
CA ALA A 1158 5.21 -70.86 52.63
C ALA A 1158 5.31 -72.36 52.85
N MET A 1159 5.95 -73.07 51.92
CA MET A 1159 6.08 -74.52 51.94
C MET A 1159 7.45 -74.95 51.43
N ALA A 1160 8.16 -75.76 52.24
CA ALA A 1160 9.37 -76.44 51.80
C ALA A 1160 8.99 -77.59 50.86
N VAL A 1161 9.20 -77.42 49.56
CA VAL A 1161 8.88 -78.43 48.53
C VAL A 1161 9.93 -79.54 48.52
N SER A 1162 11.19 -79.21 48.87
CA SER A 1162 12.29 -80.14 49.09
C SER A 1162 13.28 -79.58 50.10
N ASP A 1163 14.31 -80.35 50.46
CA ASP A 1163 15.41 -79.90 51.32
C ASP A 1163 16.26 -78.77 50.71
N ARG A 1164 16.02 -78.41 49.44
CA ARG A 1164 16.72 -77.33 48.75
C ARG A 1164 15.81 -76.23 48.24
N VAL A 1165 14.50 -76.45 48.18
CA VAL A 1165 13.56 -75.54 47.52
C VAL A 1165 12.36 -75.27 48.42
N SER A 1166 12.05 -74.00 48.60
CA SER A 1166 10.85 -73.54 49.30
C SER A 1166 10.14 -72.48 48.48
N LEU A 1167 8.81 -72.49 48.52
CA LEU A 1167 7.94 -71.57 47.80
C LEU A 1167 7.11 -70.77 48.79
N PHE A 1168 6.77 -69.54 48.45
CA PHE A 1168 5.80 -68.75 49.21
C PHE A 1168 4.88 -67.94 48.30
N ALA A 1169 3.71 -67.62 48.84
CA ALA A 1169 2.79 -66.65 48.27
C ALA A 1169 2.17 -65.82 49.39
N SER A 1170 1.94 -64.53 49.13
CA SER A 1170 1.20 -63.63 50.00
C SER A 1170 0.29 -62.71 49.21
N ALA A 1171 -0.79 -62.28 49.85
CA ALA A 1171 -1.69 -61.24 49.38
C ALA A 1171 -1.93 -60.24 50.52
N ASP A 1172 -2.02 -58.97 50.17
CA ASP A 1172 -2.24 -57.87 51.10
C ASP A 1172 -3.35 -56.94 50.59
N TYR A 1173 -4.10 -56.38 51.53
CA TYR A 1173 -5.09 -55.35 51.30
C TYR A 1173 -4.80 -54.18 52.23
N ASP A 1174 -4.51 -53.02 51.64
CA ASP A 1174 -4.29 -51.76 52.34
C ASP A 1174 -5.49 -50.84 52.11
N VAL A 1175 -5.92 -50.15 53.16
CA VAL A 1175 -6.98 -49.14 53.08
C VAL A 1175 -6.64 -47.94 53.97
N ARG A 1176 -6.79 -46.75 53.40
CA ARG A 1176 -6.69 -45.48 54.11
C ARG A 1176 -7.95 -45.28 54.96
N VAL A 1177 -7.81 -45.02 56.26
CA VAL A 1177 -8.95 -45.08 57.22
C VAL A 1177 -9.40 -43.73 57.77
N ASP A 1178 -8.63 -42.67 57.56
CA ASP A 1178 -9.00 -41.30 57.94
C ASP A 1178 -10.16 -40.76 57.10
N ASP A 1179 -10.18 -41.02 55.79
CA ASP A 1179 -11.22 -40.53 54.87
C ASP A 1179 -11.75 -41.58 53.88
N MET A 1180 -11.26 -42.83 53.97
CA MET A 1180 -11.62 -43.94 53.08
C MET A 1180 -11.31 -43.69 51.59
N SER A 1181 -10.40 -42.76 51.28
CA SER A 1181 -10.12 -42.30 49.92
C SER A 1181 -9.12 -43.14 49.14
N GLY A 1182 -8.50 -44.15 49.75
CA GLY A 1182 -7.48 -44.95 49.09
C GLY A 1182 -7.51 -46.40 49.51
N HIS A 1183 -7.28 -47.30 48.56
CA HIS A 1183 -7.14 -48.73 48.82
C HIS A 1183 -6.21 -49.39 47.81
N ALA A 1184 -5.57 -50.48 48.22
CA ALA A 1184 -4.66 -51.26 47.40
C ALA A 1184 -4.81 -52.76 47.65
N PHE A 1185 -4.66 -53.54 46.59
CA PHE A 1185 -4.46 -54.98 46.65
C PHE A 1185 -3.05 -55.30 46.15
N GLY A 1186 -2.22 -55.88 47.01
CA GLY A 1186 -0.89 -56.34 46.67
C GLY A 1186 -0.78 -57.86 46.77
N GLY A 1187 0.26 -58.40 46.12
CA GLY A 1187 0.59 -59.79 46.19
C GLY A 1187 2.03 -60.08 45.81
N ARG A 1188 2.59 -61.13 46.40
CA ARG A 1188 3.96 -61.60 46.16
C ARG A 1188 3.98 -63.11 46.00
N ILE A 1189 4.79 -63.60 45.06
CA ILE A 1189 5.07 -65.03 44.89
C ILE A 1189 6.57 -65.17 44.74
N GLY A 1190 7.18 -66.12 45.47
CA GLY A 1190 8.61 -66.32 45.36
C GLY A 1190 9.08 -67.73 45.72
N ALA A 1191 10.35 -67.96 45.42
CA ALA A 1191 11.04 -69.22 45.63
C ALA A 1191 12.44 -68.96 46.18
N THR A 1192 12.89 -69.86 47.04
CA THR A 1192 14.26 -69.87 47.57
C THR A 1192 14.90 -71.22 47.27
N LEU A 1193 16.16 -71.17 46.84
CA LEU A 1193 17.01 -72.30 46.54
C LEU A 1193 18.24 -72.27 47.45
N ARG A 1194 18.45 -73.35 48.20
CA ARG A 1194 19.58 -73.52 49.11
C ARG A 1194 20.64 -74.45 48.52
N TRP A 1195 21.90 -74.06 48.65
CA TRP A 1195 23.08 -74.78 48.13
C TRP A 1195 23.87 -75.48 49.24
#